data_AF-A0A518GSI2-F1
#
_entry.id   AF-A0A518GSI2-F1
#
_cell.length_a   1.000
_cell.length_b   1.000
_cell.length_c   1.000
_cell.angle_alpha   90.00
_cell.angle_beta   90.00
_cell.angle_gamma   90.00
#
_symmetry.space_group_name_H-M   'P 1'
#
loop_
_entity.id
_entity.type
_entity.pdbx_description
1 polymer ?
#
loop_
_entity_poly.entity_id
_entity_poly.type
_entity_poly.pdbx_seq_one_letter_code
_entity_poly.pdbx_strand_id
1 'polypeptide(L)'
;MMMRYLLLTIFTLHLSTVLHSTALAQPLPRATPESQGVASAQIQKFIEAADQSINTLHSFMLIRHGKVVAECWWQPQTPTTPHVMHSLSKSFTSTAVGFAVSEGKLSVDDQVIKFFPDHLPAEISPNLKAMRVKDLLTMSTGHETEPKLIGGPGDSGIRMFLAHPVPHKPGTHFKYNTPATYMLSAIVQKVSGEKLIDYLTPRLFKPLGIENPAWSTSAEGINYGGFGLMITTEDIARFGLFTLNEGQWNGQQLLPAAWIREATSKHVSNGSNPQSDWEQGYGYQFWRCRHGAFRGDGKDGQFCIVLPEQDAVIAITAHTSNMQAELNVVWDHLLAAFHEAPLAEDPASQTRLKEVSSKLVAGQPKGTSKLLLSQKIPSEILKKEMKYSIYLPAGYEGSTTSYPVLYLLHGFGDDETSWQLKGNMQPLADAAIATRRALPMIIVMPDAEKRYYMNSVMGEYMYEDYFIKELMPHIEKTYRTRTDRADRALSGLSMGGYGSLLYALHHPELFASCYAMSAGVRSDEEMRAIPFAEFKKRYVPSVGDLEEGDERITEFYNRNSVLYLLPKTPVEQLKQTRWFIDCGDDDFLYKGNSLLHITFSDMKVPHEYRVRDGGHNWKYWQRSLPDALEFVSESFSKEK
;
A
#
# COMPACT_ATOMS: atom_id res chain seq x y z
N MET A 1 -65.91 -25.92 -53.98
CA MET A 1 -66.19 -26.31 -52.57
C MET A 1 -64.88 -26.81 -51.97
N MET A 2 -64.40 -26.18 -50.88
CA MET A 2 -63.16 -26.50 -50.14
C MET A 2 -61.86 -26.69 -50.93
N MET A 3 -60.87 -25.83 -50.68
CA MET A 3 -59.45 -26.24 -50.78
C MET A 3 -58.68 -25.60 -49.61
N ARG A 4 -57.93 -26.41 -48.87
CA ARG A 4 -57.34 -26.06 -47.57
C ARG A 4 -55.90 -25.53 -47.70
N TYR A 5 -55.52 -24.74 -46.71
CA TYR A 5 -54.20 -24.16 -46.47
C TYR A 5 -53.01 -25.13 -46.65
N LEU A 6 -51.95 -24.64 -47.32
CA LEU A 6 -50.58 -24.77 -46.82
C LEU A 6 -49.73 -23.61 -47.38
N LEU A 7 -49.21 -22.76 -46.50
CA LEU A 7 -48.25 -21.70 -46.85
C LEU A 7 -46.96 -21.97 -46.08
N LEU A 8 -45.90 -22.37 -46.81
CA LEU A 8 -44.56 -22.48 -46.26
C LEU A 8 -43.99 -21.07 -46.08
N THR A 9 -43.64 -20.70 -44.86
CA THR A 9 -42.88 -19.48 -44.57
C THR A 9 -41.45 -19.86 -44.20
N ILE A 10 -40.51 -19.63 -45.11
CA ILE A 10 -39.08 -19.88 -44.86
C ILE A 10 -38.53 -18.72 -44.03
N PHE A 11 -38.17 -18.98 -42.77
CA PHE A 11 -37.48 -18.01 -41.92
C PHE A 11 -35.96 -18.14 -42.13
N THR A 12 -35.36 -17.24 -42.91
CA THR A 12 -33.90 -17.12 -42.99
C THR A 12 -33.36 -16.37 -41.78
N LEU A 13 -32.77 -17.11 -40.84
CA LEU A 13 -32.14 -16.55 -39.64
C LEU A 13 -30.87 -15.77 -40.03
N HIS A 14 -30.91 -14.44 -39.99
CA HIS A 14 -29.71 -13.62 -40.11
C HIS A 14 -28.98 -13.58 -38.76
N LEU A 15 -28.02 -14.49 -38.59
CA LEU A 15 -27.14 -14.51 -37.43
C LEU A 15 -26.06 -13.43 -37.59
N SER A 16 -26.38 -12.20 -37.19
CA SER A 16 -25.40 -11.10 -37.13
C SER A 16 -24.41 -11.35 -35.99
N THR A 17 -23.30 -12.02 -36.30
CA THR A 17 -22.17 -12.22 -35.38
C THR A 17 -21.50 -10.89 -35.08
N VAL A 18 -21.83 -10.30 -33.92
CA VAL A 18 -21.08 -9.16 -33.38
C VAL A 18 -19.73 -9.65 -32.88
N LEU A 19 -18.76 -9.65 -33.80
CA LEU A 19 -17.34 -9.81 -33.50
C LEU A 19 -16.92 -8.67 -32.55
N HIS A 20 -16.90 -8.97 -31.26
CA HIS A 20 -16.25 -8.12 -30.26
C HIS A 20 -14.74 -8.22 -30.46
N SER A 21 -14.23 -7.45 -31.42
CA SER A 21 -12.82 -7.09 -31.46
C SER A 21 -12.48 -6.37 -30.16
N THR A 22 -11.71 -7.02 -29.29
CA THR A 22 -11.00 -6.36 -28.20
C THR A 22 -9.84 -5.57 -28.81
N ALA A 23 -10.17 -4.45 -29.46
CA ALA A 23 -9.18 -3.47 -29.82
C ALA A 23 -8.53 -2.94 -28.52
N LEU A 24 -7.20 -3.06 -28.44
CA LEU A 24 -6.41 -2.39 -27.40
C LEU A 24 -6.75 -0.89 -27.41
N ALA A 25 -6.81 -0.27 -26.23
CA ALA A 25 -7.07 1.15 -26.11
C ALA A 25 -6.05 1.94 -26.95
N GLN A 26 -6.52 2.78 -27.87
CA GLN A 26 -5.60 3.63 -28.62
C GLN A 26 -4.97 4.65 -27.67
N PRO A 27 -3.63 4.84 -27.74
CA PRO A 27 -2.94 5.82 -26.93
C PRO A 27 -3.39 7.23 -27.33
N LEU A 28 -3.38 8.18 -26.38
CA LEU A 28 -3.85 9.53 -26.62
C LEU A 28 -3.09 10.20 -27.79
N PRO A 29 -3.77 11.03 -28.60
CA PRO A 29 -3.14 11.70 -29.73
C PRO A 29 -2.01 12.60 -29.25
N ARG A 30 -0.85 12.52 -29.91
CA ARG A 30 0.36 13.29 -29.57
C ARG A 30 0.58 14.41 -30.58
N ALA A 31 1.10 15.54 -30.11
CA ALA A 31 1.41 16.71 -30.93
C ALA A 31 2.66 17.42 -30.42
N THR A 32 3.26 18.30 -31.23
CA THR A 32 4.31 19.22 -30.75
C THR A 32 3.72 20.22 -29.75
N PRO A 33 4.44 20.60 -28.69
CA PRO A 33 4.03 21.69 -27.80
C PRO A 33 3.63 22.95 -28.57
N GLU A 34 4.45 23.35 -29.55
CA GLU A 34 4.27 24.59 -30.31
C GLU A 34 2.94 24.61 -31.06
N SER A 35 2.58 23.51 -31.74
CA SER A 35 1.29 23.40 -32.45
C SER A 35 0.05 23.49 -31.54
N GLN A 36 0.20 23.32 -30.23
CA GLN A 36 -0.86 23.46 -29.23
C GLN A 36 -0.67 24.68 -28.30
N GLY A 37 0.20 25.63 -28.67
CA GLY A 37 0.37 26.89 -27.96
C GLY A 37 1.26 26.84 -26.72
N VAL A 38 2.20 25.89 -26.63
CA VAL A 38 3.15 25.77 -25.50
C VAL A 38 4.59 25.70 -26.03
N ALA A 39 5.52 26.46 -25.46
CA ALA A 39 6.93 26.38 -25.90
C ALA A 39 7.65 25.16 -25.30
N SER A 40 8.25 24.30 -26.13
CA SER A 40 9.05 23.13 -25.69
C SER A 40 10.17 23.54 -24.74
N ALA A 41 10.80 24.70 -24.97
CA ALA A 41 11.84 25.26 -24.11
C ALA A 41 11.34 25.59 -22.69
N GLN A 42 10.05 25.86 -22.51
CA GLN A 42 9.47 26.19 -21.22
C GLN A 42 9.03 24.92 -20.47
N ILE A 43 8.56 23.90 -21.18
CA ILE A 43 8.39 22.54 -20.65
C ILE A 43 9.74 21.94 -20.22
N GLN A 44 10.81 22.16 -21.00
CA GLN A 44 12.17 21.74 -20.65
C GLN A 44 12.59 22.33 -19.29
N LYS A 45 12.42 23.65 -19.09
CA LYS A 45 12.73 24.30 -17.80
C LYS A 45 11.88 23.76 -16.64
N PHE A 46 10.60 23.44 -16.88
CA PHE A 46 9.77 22.79 -15.87
C PHE A 46 10.38 21.44 -15.46
N ILE A 47 10.73 20.58 -16.42
CA ILE A 47 11.32 19.26 -16.15
C ILE A 47 12.66 19.40 -15.39
N GLU A 48 13.53 20.30 -15.84
CA GLU A 48 14.83 20.57 -15.19
C GLU A 48 14.66 21.09 -13.75
N ALA A 49 13.74 22.03 -13.52
CA ALA A 49 13.45 22.55 -12.18
C ALA A 49 12.83 21.48 -11.28
N ALA A 50 11.94 20.64 -11.81
CA ALA A 50 11.27 19.57 -11.09
C ALA A 50 12.26 18.45 -10.71
N ASP A 51 13.11 18.04 -11.64
CA ASP A 51 14.21 17.09 -11.42
C ASP A 51 15.21 17.60 -10.37
N GLN A 52 15.56 18.88 -10.41
CA GLN A 52 16.48 19.47 -9.42
C GLN A 52 15.86 19.61 -8.02
N SER A 53 14.65 20.18 -7.93
CA SER A 53 14.05 20.63 -6.67
C SER A 53 13.22 19.56 -5.96
N ILE A 54 12.41 18.79 -6.70
CA ILE A 54 11.58 17.71 -6.16
C ILE A 54 12.36 16.39 -6.17
N ASN A 55 13.11 16.13 -7.27
CA ASN A 55 13.94 14.95 -7.55
C ASN A 55 13.32 13.55 -7.39
N THR A 56 12.17 13.43 -6.74
CA THR A 56 11.45 12.17 -6.43
C THR A 56 10.28 11.91 -7.39
N LEU A 57 10.27 12.60 -8.52
CA LEU A 57 9.30 12.38 -9.59
C LEU A 57 9.50 11.02 -10.25
N HIS A 58 8.40 10.46 -10.74
CA HIS A 58 8.34 9.19 -11.45
C HIS A 58 7.87 9.41 -12.89
N SER A 59 6.86 10.26 -13.06
CA SER A 59 6.23 10.48 -14.34
C SER A 59 5.57 11.86 -14.41
N PHE A 60 5.56 12.44 -15.61
CA PHE A 60 4.82 13.65 -15.94
C PHE A 60 4.18 13.51 -17.31
N MET A 61 2.93 13.93 -17.44
CA MET A 61 2.25 14.18 -18.72
C MET A 61 1.60 15.55 -18.71
N LEU A 62 1.76 16.28 -19.81
CA LEU A 62 0.98 17.48 -20.12
C LEU A 62 0.11 17.20 -21.35
N ILE A 63 -1.20 17.35 -21.16
CA ILE A 63 -2.20 17.41 -22.22
C ILE A 63 -2.61 18.86 -22.42
N ARG A 64 -2.76 19.28 -23.66
CA ARG A 64 -3.30 20.57 -24.08
C ARG A 64 -4.16 20.37 -25.34
N HIS A 65 -5.36 20.97 -25.38
CA HIS A 65 -6.29 20.82 -26.51
C HIS A 65 -6.59 19.34 -26.87
N GLY A 66 -6.76 18.51 -25.85
CA GLY A 66 -7.02 17.07 -25.98
C GLY A 66 -5.85 16.21 -26.48
N LYS A 67 -4.64 16.77 -26.63
CA LYS A 67 -3.45 16.04 -27.11
C LYS A 67 -2.32 16.05 -26.08
N VAL A 68 -1.57 14.95 -26.00
CA VAL A 68 -0.32 14.88 -25.24
C VAL A 68 0.72 15.72 -25.97
N VAL A 69 1.24 16.75 -25.30
CA VAL A 69 2.29 17.63 -25.85
C VAL A 69 3.66 17.34 -25.24
N ALA A 70 3.71 16.83 -24.01
CA ALA A 70 4.92 16.34 -23.38
C ALA A 70 4.62 15.18 -22.43
N GLU A 71 5.55 14.23 -22.38
CA GLU A 71 5.53 13.08 -21.48
C GLU A 71 6.97 12.68 -21.15
N CYS A 72 7.28 12.41 -19.88
CA CYS A 72 8.63 12.01 -19.47
C CYS A 72 8.65 11.17 -18.19
N TRP A 73 9.44 10.09 -18.21
CA TRP A 73 9.50 9.09 -17.13
C TRP A 73 10.89 9.08 -16.50
N TRP A 74 10.91 9.15 -15.18
CA TRP A 74 12.13 9.06 -14.38
C TRP A 74 12.44 7.59 -14.11
N GLN A 75 13.57 7.09 -14.60
CA GLN A 75 13.94 5.67 -14.46
C GLN A 75 13.98 5.22 -12.98
N PRO A 76 13.51 4.00 -12.63
CA PRO A 76 13.15 2.89 -13.51
C PRO A 76 11.68 2.91 -14.00
N GLN A 77 10.97 4.03 -13.86
CA GLN A 77 9.55 4.11 -14.20
C GLN A 77 9.32 4.13 -15.71
N THR A 78 8.20 3.58 -16.14
CA THR A 78 7.85 3.34 -17.55
C THR A 78 6.41 3.80 -17.81
N PRO A 79 5.98 4.02 -19.07
CA PRO A 79 4.61 4.48 -19.33
C PRO A 79 3.54 3.46 -18.90
N THR A 80 3.92 2.18 -18.76
CA THR A 80 3.05 1.09 -18.32
C THR A 80 3.18 0.76 -16.83
N THR A 81 3.97 1.50 -16.04
CA THR A 81 4.10 1.22 -14.60
C THR A 81 2.88 1.74 -13.82
N PRO A 82 2.06 0.88 -13.20
CA PRO A 82 0.95 1.33 -12.37
C PRO A 82 1.47 1.93 -11.05
N HIS A 83 0.81 2.98 -10.58
CA HIS A 83 1.13 3.69 -9.35
C HIS A 83 -0.05 3.58 -8.38
N VAL A 84 0.23 3.50 -7.07
CA VAL A 84 -0.82 3.58 -6.04
C VAL A 84 -1.30 5.02 -5.97
N MET A 85 -2.59 5.25 -6.22
CA MET A 85 -3.15 6.62 -6.34
C MET A 85 -3.35 7.32 -4.99
N HIS A 86 -3.23 6.61 -3.86
CA HIS A 86 -3.57 7.13 -2.53
C HIS A 86 -4.92 7.90 -2.57
N SER A 87 -4.99 9.12 -2.05
CA SER A 87 -6.20 9.95 -2.06
C SER A 87 -6.77 10.32 -3.44
N LEU A 88 -6.03 10.22 -4.55
CA LEU A 88 -6.57 10.52 -5.90
C LEU A 88 -7.69 9.53 -6.28
N SER A 89 -7.70 8.34 -5.66
CA SER A 89 -8.80 7.36 -5.71
C SER A 89 -10.18 7.97 -5.35
N LYS A 90 -10.21 9.03 -4.52
CA LYS A 90 -11.44 9.71 -4.10
C LYS A 90 -12.18 10.36 -5.27
N SER A 91 -11.47 11.00 -6.20
CA SER A 91 -12.09 11.64 -7.36
C SER A 91 -12.77 10.62 -8.30
N PHE A 92 -12.21 9.41 -8.42
CA PHE A 92 -12.86 8.28 -9.10
C PHE A 92 -14.10 7.77 -8.34
N THR A 93 -14.05 7.73 -6.99
CA THR A 93 -15.21 7.37 -6.16
C THR A 93 -16.36 8.37 -6.30
N SER A 94 -16.07 9.68 -6.27
CA SER A 94 -17.05 10.74 -6.56
C SER A 94 -17.66 10.60 -7.96
N THR A 95 -16.86 10.22 -8.95
CA THR A 95 -17.35 9.93 -10.31
C THR A 95 -18.33 8.75 -10.34
N ALA A 96 -18.07 7.68 -9.57
CA ALA A 96 -19.01 6.57 -9.40
C ALA A 96 -20.33 6.99 -8.75
N VAL A 97 -20.27 7.86 -7.73
CA VAL A 97 -21.48 8.43 -7.10
C VAL A 97 -22.27 9.26 -8.12
N GLY A 98 -21.60 10.03 -8.97
CA GLY A 98 -22.22 10.76 -10.08
C GLY A 98 -22.95 9.87 -11.07
N PHE A 99 -22.37 8.73 -11.45
CA PHE A 99 -23.07 7.73 -12.26
C PHE A 99 -24.30 7.18 -11.52
N ALA A 100 -24.18 6.84 -10.24
CA ALA A 100 -25.31 6.31 -9.46
C ALA A 100 -26.45 7.34 -9.29
N VAL A 101 -26.14 8.63 -9.17
CA VAL A 101 -27.12 9.73 -9.19
C VAL A 101 -27.78 9.84 -10.56
N SER A 102 -26.99 9.79 -11.64
CA SER A 102 -27.48 9.90 -13.02
C SER A 102 -28.34 8.70 -13.44
N GLU A 103 -28.07 7.52 -12.89
CA GLU A 103 -28.88 6.30 -13.02
C GLU A 103 -30.10 6.27 -12.09
N GLY A 104 -30.31 7.30 -11.25
CA GLY A 104 -31.43 7.38 -10.30
C GLY A 104 -31.36 6.39 -9.13
N LYS A 105 -30.19 5.78 -8.87
CA LYS A 105 -29.97 4.78 -7.81
C LYS A 105 -29.82 5.39 -6.41
N LEU A 106 -29.39 6.65 -6.32
CA LEU A 106 -29.28 7.40 -5.07
C LEU A 106 -29.46 8.91 -5.33
N SER A 107 -29.80 9.67 -4.29
CA SER A 107 -29.71 11.14 -4.30
C SER A 107 -28.54 11.62 -3.43
N VAL A 108 -27.90 12.74 -3.80
CA VAL A 108 -26.88 13.38 -2.96
C VAL A 108 -27.46 13.92 -1.64
N ASP A 109 -28.78 14.11 -1.56
CA ASP A 109 -29.52 14.50 -0.36
C ASP A 109 -30.10 13.31 0.43
N ASP A 110 -29.89 12.06 0.00
CA ASP A 110 -30.24 10.88 0.81
C ASP A 110 -29.45 10.85 2.13
N GLN A 111 -30.11 10.52 3.24
CA GLN A 111 -29.43 10.34 4.52
C GLN A 111 -28.56 9.07 4.50
N VAL A 112 -27.32 9.16 4.97
CA VAL A 112 -26.34 8.05 4.98
C VAL A 112 -26.88 6.82 5.72
N ILE A 113 -27.62 7.03 6.82
CA ILE A 113 -28.20 5.96 7.64
C ILE A 113 -29.23 5.09 6.88
N LYS A 114 -29.85 5.60 5.80
CA LYS A 114 -30.82 4.89 4.96
C LYS A 114 -30.24 3.61 4.35
N PHE A 115 -28.96 3.63 4.01
CA PHE A 115 -28.31 2.55 3.26
C PHE A 115 -27.86 1.38 4.16
N PHE A 116 -27.72 1.60 5.47
CA PHE A 116 -27.13 0.63 6.40
C PHE A 116 -27.89 0.52 7.74
N PRO A 117 -29.20 0.20 7.75
CA PRO A 117 -29.99 0.10 8.98
C PRO A 117 -29.39 -0.89 10.00
N ASP A 118 -28.79 -1.99 9.53
CA ASP A 118 -28.21 -3.04 10.37
C ASP A 118 -26.85 -2.67 11.00
N HIS A 119 -26.28 -1.52 10.62
CA HIS A 119 -24.97 -1.04 11.06
C HIS A 119 -25.04 0.17 12.00
N LEU A 120 -26.25 0.63 12.32
CA LEU A 120 -26.45 1.80 13.16
C LEU A 120 -25.98 1.53 14.61
N PRO A 121 -25.44 2.56 15.30
CA PRO A 121 -25.20 2.50 16.74
C PRO A 121 -26.53 2.42 17.51
N ALA A 122 -26.47 1.98 18.77
CA ALA A 122 -27.65 1.92 19.64
C ALA A 122 -28.28 3.31 19.88
N GLU A 123 -27.47 4.36 19.92
CA GLU A 123 -27.92 5.75 20.00
C GLU A 123 -27.53 6.52 18.73
N ILE A 124 -28.54 7.04 18.01
CA ILE A 124 -28.34 7.80 16.77
C ILE A 124 -28.46 9.29 17.10
N SER A 125 -27.33 10.01 17.04
CA SER A 125 -27.34 11.46 17.30
C SER A 125 -28.15 12.22 16.23
N PRO A 126 -28.71 13.40 16.55
CA PRO A 126 -29.41 14.22 15.56
C PRO A 126 -28.55 14.58 14.35
N ASN A 127 -27.24 14.78 14.54
CA ASN A 127 -26.28 15.06 13.47
C ASN A 127 -26.05 13.83 12.59
N LEU A 128 -25.82 12.65 13.17
CA LEU A 128 -25.67 11.40 12.41
C LEU A 128 -26.94 11.11 11.58
N LYS A 129 -28.12 11.31 12.17
CA LYS A 129 -29.42 11.15 11.50
C LYS A 129 -29.61 12.12 10.33
N ALA A 130 -29.01 13.30 10.40
CA ALA A 130 -29.09 14.35 9.39
C ALA A 130 -28.00 14.29 8.30
N MET A 131 -26.98 13.45 8.46
CA MET A 131 -25.85 13.34 7.53
C MET A 131 -26.31 12.76 6.19
N ARG A 132 -25.97 13.43 5.09
CA ARG A 132 -26.33 13.05 3.71
C ARG A 132 -25.12 12.61 2.89
N VAL A 133 -25.37 11.99 1.75
CA VAL A 133 -24.34 11.60 0.78
C VAL A 133 -23.45 12.79 0.38
N LYS A 134 -23.99 14.01 0.18
CA LYS A 134 -23.14 15.19 -0.12
C LYS A 134 -22.28 15.67 1.03
N ASP A 135 -22.66 15.40 2.27
CA ASP A 135 -21.84 15.74 3.43
C ASP A 135 -20.61 14.79 3.51
N LEU A 136 -20.73 13.57 2.97
CA LEU A 136 -19.58 12.67 2.70
C LEU A 136 -18.70 13.20 1.55
N LEU A 137 -19.30 13.52 0.40
CA LEU A 137 -18.59 13.99 -0.81
C LEU A 137 -17.75 15.24 -0.55
N THR A 138 -18.27 16.16 0.27
CA THR A 138 -17.62 17.45 0.60
C THR A 138 -16.67 17.38 1.80
N MET A 139 -16.45 16.20 2.40
CA MET A 139 -15.69 16.05 3.66
C MET A 139 -16.24 16.92 4.80
N SER A 140 -17.56 17.14 4.84
CA SER A 140 -18.24 18.03 5.80
C SER A 140 -19.16 17.27 6.77
N THR A 141 -18.88 15.98 6.97
CA THR A 141 -19.69 15.00 7.72
C THR A 141 -20.08 15.36 9.15
N GLY A 142 -19.41 16.33 9.78
CA GLY A 142 -19.65 16.76 11.15
C GLY A 142 -18.81 16.05 12.22
N HIS A 143 -17.96 15.10 11.83
CA HIS A 143 -16.94 14.51 12.70
C HIS A 143 -15.80 15.52 12.97
N GLU A 144 -15.34 15.61 14.22
CA GLU A 144 -14.15 16.38 14.63
C GLU A 144 -12.84 15.63 14.29
N THR A 145 -12.81 14.34 14.60
CA THR A 145 -11.68 13.43 14.34
C THR A 145 -12.06 12.44 13.25
N GLU A 146 -11.07 12.01 12.46
CA GLU A 146 -11.29 11.00 11.43
C GLU A 146 -11.63 9.65 12.09
N PRO A 147 -12.73 8.97 11.70
CA PRO A 147 -13.04 7.64 12.20
C PRO A 147 -11.93 6.63 11.89
N LYS A 148 -11.82 5.57 12.70
CA LYS A 148 -11.02 4.41 12.29
C LYS A 148 -11.74 3.64 11.19
N LEU A 149 -11.02 3.29 10.12
CA LEU A 149 -11.55 2.50 9.00
C LEU A 149 -11.28 1.00 9.14
N ILE A 150 -10.21 0.64 9.86
CA ILE A 150 -9.80 -0.74 10.11
C ILE A 150 -9.78 -0.93 11.64
N GLY A 151 -10.46 -1.97 12.10
CA GLY A 151 -10.55 -2.36 13.50
C GLY A 151 -9.90 -3.73 13.75
N GLY A 152 -10.40 -4.43 14.76
CA GLY A 152 -10.04 -5.82 15.04
C GLY A 152 -10.68 -6.81 14.05
N PRO A 153 -10.39 -8.12 14.19
CA PRO A 153 -10.97 -9.16 13.35
C PRO A 153 -12.51 -9.16 13.43
N GLY A 154 -13.17 -8.95 12.30
CA GLY A 154 -14.64 -8.90 12.20
C GLY A 154 -15.26 -7.51 12.40
N ASP A 155 -14.47 -6.47 12.67
CA ASP A 155 -14.98 -5.10 12.68
C ASP A 155 -15.39 -4.64 11.27
N SER A 156 -16.52 -3.92 11.21
CA SER A 156 -17.07 -3.34 9.98
C SER A 156 -16.70 -1.86 9.89
N GLY A 157 -16.07 -1.44 8.79
CA GLY A 157 -15.73 -0.04 8.56
C GLY A 157 -16.97 0.86 8.49
N ILE A 158 -18.10 0.30 8.04
CA ILE A 158 -19.42 0.95 8.03
C ILE A 158 -19.89 1.19 9.48
N ARG A 159 -19.86 0.15 10.33
CA ARG A 159 -20.29 0.26 11.73
C ARG A 159 -19.39 1.22 12.52
N MET A 160 -18.07 1.16 12.30
CA MET A 160 -17.10 2.04 12.93
C MET A 160 -17.30 3.51 12.54
N PHE A 161 -17.60 3.80 11.26
CA PHE A 161 -17.94 5.14 10.81
C PHE A 161 -19.24 5.64 11.47
N LEU A 162 -20.32 4.84 11.42
CA LEU A 162 -21.62 5.24 11.93
C LEU A 162 -21.67 5.35 13.47
N ALA A 163 -20.77 4.68 14.18
CA ALA A 163 -20.63 4.79 15.64
C ALA A 163 -19.69 5.92 16.09
N HIS A 164 -18.96 6.58 15.19
CA HIS A 164 -18.01 7.64 15.57
C HIS A 164 -18.75 8.95 15.93
N PRO A 165 -18.30 9.71 16.95
CA PRO A 165 -19.01 10.92 17.37
C PRO A 165 -19.10 12.00 16.29
N VAL A 166 -20.32 12.49 16.04
CA VAL A 166 -20.65 13.57 15.10
C VAL A 166 -21.06 14.84 15.87
N PRO A 167 -20.12 15.59 16.51
CA PRO A 167 -20.47 16.75 17.33
C PRO A 167 -20.98 17.94 16.51
N HIS A 168 -20.51 18.11 15.27
CA HIS A 168 -20.90 19.23 14.41
C HIS A 168 -22.06 18.87 13.50
N LYS A 169 -22.80 19.89 13.06
CA LYS A 169 -23.85 19.72 12.05
C LYS A 169 -23.21 19.32 10.70
N PRO A 170 -23.70 18.25 10.02
CA PRO A 170 -23.24 17.92 8.68
C PRO A 170 -23.45 19.09 7.71
N GLY A 171 -22.48 19.30 6.82
CA GLY A 171 -22.47 20.43 5.89
C GLY A 171 -21.83 21.71 6.45
N THR A 172 -21.42 21.78 7.72
CA THR A 172 -20.91 23.05 8.32
C THR A 172 -19.47 23.00 8.85
N HIS A 173 -18.82 21.85 8.89
CA HIS A 173 -17.45 21.70 9.40
C HIS A 173 -16.63 20.81 8.45
N PHE A 174 -15.60 21.37 7.81
CA PHE A 174 -14.69 20.60 6.96
C PHE A 174 -13.69 19.81 7.81
N LYS A 175 -13.72 18.49 7.66
CA LYS A 175 -12.72 17.57 8.18
C LYS A 175 -12.41 16.55 7.11
N TYR A 176 -11.20 16.59 6.55
CA TYR A 176 -10.75 15.60 5.58
C TYR A 176 -10.87 14.19 6.18
N ASN A 177 -11.61 13.30 5.51
CA ASN A 177 -12.14 12.08 6.11
C ASN A 177 -12.20 10.96 5.04
N THR A 178 -11.16 10.13 5.00
CA THR A 178 -11.04 8.96 4.16
C THR A 178 -12.14 7.91 4.43
N PRO A 179 -12.52 7.60 5.69
CA PRO A 179 -13.70 6.80 6.01
C PRO A 179 -15.01 7.30 5.37
N ALA A 180 -15.21 8.61 5.24
CA ALA A 180 -16.38 9.15 4.53
C ALA A 180 -16.39 8.76 3.04
N THR A 181 -15.21 8.55 2.44
CA THR A 181 -15.12 8.01 1.06
C THR A 181 -15.39 6.51 1.03
N TYR A 182 -14.97 5.76 2.05
CA TYR A 182 -15.33 4.35 2.15
C TYR A 182 -16.85 4.17 2.22
N MET A 183 -17.54 5.04 2.96
CA MET A 183 -19.01 5.07 2.97
C MET A 183 -19.62 5.33 1.59
N LEU A 184 -19.03 6.22 0.78
CA LEU A 184 -19.48 6.42 -0.61
C LEU A 184 -19.30 5.16 -1.47
N SER A 185 -18.16 4.47 -1.35
CA SER A 185 -17.90 3.19 -2.02
C SER A 185 -18.92 2.12 -1.60
N ALA A 186 -19.16 1.99 -0.28
CA ALA A 186 -20.14 1.08 0.28
C ALA A 186 -21.58 1.40 -0.18
N ILE A 187 -21.95 2.69 -0.29
CA ILE A 187 -23.26 3.12 -0.77
C ILE A 187 -23.43 2.76 -2.25
N VAL A 188 -22.44 3.08 -3.10
CA VAL A 188 -22.45 2.70 -4.53
C VAL A 188 -22.65 1.19 -4.66
N GLN A 189 -21.86 0.39 -3.95
CA GLN A 189 -21.98 -1.08 -3.95
C GLN A 189 -23.33 -1.58 -3.41
N LYS A 190 -23.90 -0.91 -2.40
CA LYS A 190 -25.23 -1.24 -1.85
C LYS A 190 -26.36 -0.99 -2.83
N VAL A 191 -26.27 0.04 -3.69
CA VAL A 191 -27.32 0.40 -4.66
C VAL A 191 -27.11 -0.19 -6.06
N SER A 192 -25.89 -0.63 -6.40
CA SER A 192 -25.59 -1.31 -7.66
C SER A 192 -25.60 -2.84 -7.55
N GLY A 193 -25.20 -3.40 -6.41
CA GLY A 193 -24.84 -4.82 -6.27
C GLY A 193 -23.44 -5.17 -6.80
N GLU A 194 -22.70 -4.18 -7.32
CA GLU A 194 -21.39 -4.31 -7.96
C GLU A 194 -20.32 -3.64 -7.07
N LYS A 195 -19.10 -4.18 -6.95
CA LYS A 195 -18.02 -3.45 -6.25
C LYS A 195 -17.71 -2.15 -7.00
N LEU A 196 -17.13 -1.16 -6.34
CA LEU A 196 -16.83 0.14 -6.94
C LEU A 196 -16.03 0.04 -8.26
N ILE A 197 -15.05 -0.86 -8.31
CA ILE A 197 -14.24 -1.11 -9.50
C ILE A 197 -15.04 -1.78 -10.63
N ASP A 198 -15.89 -2.74 -10.30
CA ASP A 198 -16.75 -3.45 -11.26
C ASP A 198 -17.79 -2.48 -11.84
N TYR A 199 -18.40 -1.66 -10.97
CA TYR A 199 -19.35 -0.61 -11.32
C TYR A 199 -18.75 0.44 -12.27
N LEU A 200 -17.52 0.89 -12.01
CA LEU A 200 -16.80 1.85 -12.86
C LEU A 200 -16.25 1.24 -14.16
N THR A 201 -16.03 -0.07 -14.22
CA THR A 201 -15.41 -0.72 -15.39
C THR A 201 -16.14 -0.44 -16.71
N PRO A 202 -17.46 -0.71 -16.86
CA PRO A 202 -18.16 -0.44 -18.11
C PRO A 202 -18.50 1.05 -18.31
N ARG A 203 -18.48 1.86 -17.24
CA ARG A 203 -18.97 3.26 -17.23
C ARG A 203 -17.87 4.29 -17.46
N LEU A 204 -16.66 4.01 -16.97
CA LEU A 204 -15.52 4.91 -16.97
C LEU A 204 -14.26 4.23 -17.53
N PHE A 205 -13.79 3.14 -16.91
CA PHE A 205 -12.46 2.60 -17.24
C PHE A 205 -12.39 2.10 -18.68
N LYS A 206 -13.33 1.25 -19.13
CA LYS A 206 -13.36 0.75 -20.50
C LYS A 206 -13.60 1.87 -21.53
N PRO A 207 -14.56 2.81 -21.36
CA PRO A 207 -14.69 3.96 -22.26
C PRO A 207 -13.43 4.82 -22.39
N LEU A 208 -12.72 5.10 -21.28
CA LEU A 208 -11.51 5.91 -21.28
C LEU A 208 -10.27 5.17 -21.81
N GLY A 209 -10.31 3.83 -21.88
CA GLY A 209 -9.13 3.01 -22.23
C GLY A 209 -8.17 2.77 -21.06
N ILE A 210 -8.69 2.79 -19.83
CA ILE A 210 -7.95 2.46 -18.61
C ILE A 210 -7.96 0.94 -18.47
N GLU A 211 -6.85 0.30 -18.86
CA GLU A 211 -6.70 -1.16 -18.91
C GLU A 211 -6.16 -1.71 -17.58
N ASN A 212 -6.79 -2.78 -17.08
CA ASN A 212 -6.41 -3.49 -15.85
C ASN A 212 -6.27 -2.60 -14.57
N PRO A 213 -7.21 -1.69 -14.26
CA PRO A 213 -7.20 -1.01 -12.96
C PRO A 213 -7.30 -2.06 -11.85
N ALA A 214 -6.56 -1.87 -10.76
CA ALA A 214 -6.68 -2.68 -9.55
C ALA A 214 -7.13 -1.80 -8.38
N TRP A 215 -7.95 -2.34 -7.47
CA TRP A 215 -8.44 -1.57 -6.32
C TRP A 215 -8.56 -2.43 -5.06
N SER A 216 -7.73 -2.17 -4.06
CA SER A 216 -7.74 -2.91 -2.79
C SER A 216 -9.11 -2.89 -2.10
N THR A 217 -9.48 -4.01 -1.47
CA THR A 217 -10.73 -4.19 -0.73
C THR A 217 -10.51 -4.33 0.78
N SER A 218 -11.52 -3.92 1.54
CA SER A 218 -11.69 -4.27 2.96
C SER A 218 -12.04 -5.76 3.14
N ALA A 219 -11.99 -6.25 4.38
CA ALA A 219 -12.43 -7.60 4.74
C ALA A 219 -13.92 -7.86 4.43
N GLU A 220 -14.74 -6.79 4.39
CA GLU A 220 -16.16 -6.83 3.98
C GLU A 220 -16.35 -6.93 2.45
N GLY A 221 -15.27 -7.00 1.67
CA GLY A 221 -15.29 -7.10 0.21
C GLY A 221 -15.58 -5.77 -0.53
N ILE A 222 -15.68 -4.66 0.20
CA ILE A 222 -15.90 -3.31 -0.33
C ILE A 222 -14.55 -2.70 -0.75
N ASN A 223 -14.43 -2.15 -1.97
CA ASN A 223 -13.24 -1.40 -2.39
C ASN A 223 -13.05 -0.18 -1.48
N TYR A 224 -11.82 0.14 -1.07
CA TYR A 224 -11.61 1.20 -0.07
C TYR A 224 -12.12 2.59 -0.49
N GLY A 225 -12.17 2.91 -1.79
CA GLY A 225 -12.66 4.17 -2.34
C GLY A 225 -11.74 5.37 -2.06
N GLY A 226 -11.44 5.62 -0.79
CA GLY A 226 -10.57 6.71 -0.35
C GLY A 226 -9.08 6.52 -0.67
N PHE A 227 -8.67 5.29 -1.02
CA PHE A 227 -7.34 4.89 -1.46
C PHE A 227 -7.38 3.52 -2.14
N GLY A 228 -6.23 3.05 -2.62
CA GLY A 228 -6.03 1.66 -3.06
C GLY A 228 -6.25 1.41 -4.55
N LEU A 229 -6.64 2.42 -5.34
CA LEU A 229 -6.63 2.35 -6.80
C LEU A 229 -5.18 2.32 -7.30
N MET A 230 -4.90 1.47 -8.29
CA MET A 230 -3.66 1.41 -9.05
C MET A 230 -3.94 1.54 -10.54
N ILE A 231 -3.33 2.55 -11.17
CA ILE A 231 -3.46 2.90 -12.60
C ILE A 231 -2.16 3.54 -13.12
N THR A 232 -2.00 3.70 -14.44
CA THR A 232 -0.84 4.36 -15.06
C THR A 232 -0.97 5.89 -15.11
N THR A 233 0.09 6.59 -15.47
CA THR A 233 0.08 8.06 -15.66
C THR A 233 -0.85 8.50 -16.79
N GLU A 234 -0.92 7.74 -17.89
CA GLU A 234 -1.84 8.06 -19.00
C GLU A 234 -3.31 7.87 -18.58
N ASP A 235 -3.60 6.97 -17.63
CA ASP A 235 -4.94 6.81 -17.06
C ASP A 235 -5.37 7.98 -16.18
N ILE A 236 -4.44 8.56 -15.41
CA ILE A 236 -4.66 9.82 -14.70
C ILE A 236 -4.95 10.95 -15.70
N ALA A 237 -4.19 11.01 -16.79
CA ALA A 237 -4.34 12.03 -17.83
C ALA A 237 -5.67 11.87 -18.61
N ARG A 238 -6.10 10.63 -18.88
CA ARG A 238 -7.43 10.30 -19.43
C ARG A 238 -8.56 10.75 -18.50
N PHE A 239 -8.46 10.44 -17.21
CA PHE A 239 -9.44 10.89 -16.22
C PHE A 239 -9.50 12.42 -16.12
N GLY A 240 -8.35 13.09 -16.09
CA GLY A 240 -8.27 14.54 -16.11
C GLY A 240 -8.93 15.13 -17.36
N LEU A 241 -8.65 14.60 -18.56
CA LEU A 241 -9.24 15.07 -19.82
C LEU A 241 -10.76 14.81 -19.88
N PHE A 242 -11.24 13.70 -19.33
CA PHE A 242 -12.66 13.44 -19.14
C PHE A 242 -13.33 14.48 -18.22
N THR A 243 -12.69 14.88 -17.12
CA THR A 243 -13.22 15.94 -16.24
C THR A 243 -13.08 17.35 -16.82
N LEU A 244 -12.05 17.63 -17.62
CA LEU A 244 -11.88 18.88 -18.36
C LEU A 244 -13.00 19.05 -19.40
N ASN A 245 -13.32 17.98 -20.15
CA ASN A 245 -14.40 17.93 -21.13
C ASN A 245 -15.80 17.75 -20.50
N GLU A 246 -15.99 18.17 -19.24
CA GLU A 246 -17.23 18.09 -18.48
C GLU A 246 -17.94 16.72 -18.58
N GLY A 247 -17.20 15.62 -18.53
CA GLY A 247 -17.74 14.25 -18.54
C GLY A 247 -18.00 13.68 -19.94
N GLN A 248 -17.50 14.33 -21.00
CA GLN A 248 -17.50 13.82 -22.36
C GLN A 248 -16.22 13.05 -22.69
N TRP A 249 -16.35 12.02 -23.52
CA TRP A 249 -15.25 11.24 -24.07
C TRP A 249 -15.58 10.80 -25.50
N ASN A 250 -14.69 11.05 -26.46
CA ASN A 250 -14.88 10.70 -27.88
C ASN A 250 -16.25 11.10 -28.47
N GLY A 251 -16.77 12.27 -28.09
CA GLY A 251 -18.07 12.79 -28.53
C GLY A 251 -19.29 12.19 -27.81
N GLN A 252 -19.10 11.26 -26.88
CA GLN A 252 -20.16 10.72 -26.02
C GLN A 252 -20.12 11.37 -24.64
N GLN A 253 -21.26 11.90 -24.19
CA GLN A 253 -21.45 12.29 -22.78
C GLN A 253 -21.60 11.02 -21.94
N LEU A 254 -20.58 10.65 -21.15
CA LEU A 254 -20.66 9.48 -20.28
C LEU A 254 -21.34 9.84 -18.95
N LEU A 255 -20.98 10.99 -18.37
CA LEU A 255 -21.52 11.51 -17.12
C LEU A 255 -22.00 12.95 -17.33
N PRO A 256 -23.17 13.39 -16.83
CA PRO A 256 -23.70 14.72 -17.14
C PRO A 256 -22.76 15.87 -16.74
N ALA A 257 -22.57 16.85 -17.63
CA ALA A 257 -21.73 18.02 -17.40
C ALA A 257 -22.07 18.82 -16.12
N ALA A 258 -23.36 18.82 -15.73
CA ALA A 258 -23.79 19.41 -14.47
C ALA A 258 -23.12 18.76 -13.24
N TRP A 259 -22.93 17.44 -13.24
CA TRP A 259 -22.23 16.74 -12.15
C TRP A 259 -20.78 17.16 -12.07
N ILE A 260 -20.06 17.24 -13.20
CA ILE A 260 -18.63 17.61 -13.19
C ILE A 260 -18.45 19.05 -12.72
N ARG A 261 -19.28 20.00 -13.18
CA ARG A 261 -19.27 21.38 -12.67
C ARG A 261 -19.56 21.44 -11.18
N GLU A 262 -20.58 20.74 -10.70
CA GLU A 262 -20.92 20.70 -9.29
C GLU A 262 -19.78 20.09 -8.45
N ALA A 263 -19.26 18.94 -8.88
CA ALA A 263 -18.21 18.19 -8.18
C ALA A 263 -16.88 18.93 -8.09
N THR A 264 -16.55 19.74 -9.10
CA THR A 264 -15.30 20.52 -9.14
C THR A 264 -15.45 21.94 -8.58
N SER A 265 -16.67 22.39 -8.26
CA SER A 265 -16.94 23.69 -7.62
C SER A 265 -16.60 23.71 -6.12
N LYS A 266 -16.47 24.91 -5.54
CA LYS A 266 -16.25 25.07 -4.09
C LYS A 266 -17.57 24.91 -3.33
N HIS A 267 -17.71 23.84 -2.57
CA HIS A 267 -18.85 23.61 -1.67
C HIS A 267 -18.54 24.02 -0.22
N VAL A 268 -17.29 23.86 0.22
CA VAL A 268 -16.89 24.15 1.60
C VAL A 268 -15.50 24.82 1.64
N SER A 269 -15.25 25.64 2.67
CA SER A 269 -13.93 26.19 2.93
C SER A 269 -13.11 25.27 3.84
N ASN A 270 -11.85 25.09 3.49
CA ASN A 270 -10.85 24.25 4.16
C ASN A 270 -9.66 25.09 4.70
N GLY A 271 -9.78 26.42 4.62
CA GLY A 271 -8.82 27.40 5.11
C GLY A 271 -9.11 28.79 4.51
N SER A 272 -8.11 29.66 4.56
CA SER A 272 -8.16 31.03 4.02
C SER A 272 -6.82 31.59 3.52
N ASN A 273 -5.72 30.84 3.58
CA ASN A 273 -4.42 31.28 3.06
C ASN A 273 -4.43 31.30 1.52
N PRO A 274 -4.30 32.48 0.86
CA PRO A 274 -4.33 32.57 -0.60
C PRO A 274 -3.12 31.94 -1.30
N GLN A 275 -2.06 31.59 -0.56
CA GLN A 275 -0.85 30.95 -1.09
C GLN A 275 -0.83 29.42 -0.93
N SER A 276 -1.83 28.84 -0.26
CA SER A 276 -1.92 27.39 -0.03
C SER A 276 -2.93 26.74 -0.97
N ASP A 277 -2.49 25.79 -1.79
CA ASP A 277 -3.37 25.02 -2.68
C ASP A 277 -4.32 24.07 -1.92
N TRP A 278 -4.13 23.89 -0.60
CA TRP A 278 -5.05 23.14 0.25
C TRP A 278 -6.12 24.00 0.93
N GLU A 279 -6.07 25.33 0.79
CA GLU A 279 -6.99 26.27 1.45
C GLU A 279 -7.93 27.01 0.49
N GLN A 280 -7.92 26.65 -0.80
CA GLN A 280 -8.75 27.31 -1.82
C GLN A 280 -10.22 26.82 -1.83
N GLY A 281 -10.54 25.77 -1.10
CA GLY A 281 -11.86 25.14 -1.03
C GLY A 281 -11.87 23.68 -1.47
N TYR A 282 -12.98 23.00 -1.20
CA TYR A 282 -13.19 21.59 -1.56
C TYR A 282 -14.56 21.39 -2.23
N GLY A 283 -14.61 20.51 -3.22
CA GLY A 283 -15.83 20.10 -3.94
C GLY A 283 -16.29 18.70 -3.56
N TYR A 284 -16.90 17.97 -4.51
CA TYR A 284 -17.19 16.54 -4.34
C TYR A 284 -15.95 15.71 -4.64
N GLN A 285 -15.07 15.63 -3.64
CA GLN A 285 -13.80 14.89 -3.70
C GLN A 285 -12.80 15.39 -4.76
N PHE A 286 -12.86 16.70 -5.04
CA PHE A 286 -11.84 17.46 -5.78
C PHE A 286 -11.40 18.64 -4.91
N TRP A 287 -10.10 18.91 -4.86
CA TRP A 287 -9.57 20.15 -4.30
C TRP A 287 -9.72 21.28 -5.31
N ARG A 288 -10.06 22.47 -4.84
CA ARG A 288 -9.78 23.70 -5.58
C ARG A 288 -8.29 24.03 -5.47
N CYS A 289 -7.71 24.60 -6.51
CA CYS A 289 -6.34 25.11 -6.52
C CYS A 289 -6.34 26.64 -6.62
N ARG A 290 -5.16 27.24 -6.54
CA ARG A 290 -4.93 28.59 -7.08
C ARG A 290 -5.15 28.59 -8.60
N HIS A 291 -5.16 29.79 -9.21
CA HIS A 291 -5.18 29.95 -10.67
C HIS A 291 -6.39 29.29 -11.38
N GLY A 292 -7.57 29.27 -10.75
CA GLY A 292 -8.80 28.73 -11.35
C GLY A 292 -8.84 27.20 -11.52
N ALA A 293 -7.73 26.51 -11.27
CA ALA A 293 -7.61 25.07 -11.42
C ALA A 293 -8.34 24.27 -10.32
N PHE A 294 -8.54 22.98 -10.59
CA PHE A 294 -8.94 21.98 -9.60
C PHE A 294 -8.08 20.73 -9.75
N ARG A 295 -8.06 19.86 -8.74
CA ARG A 295 -7.30 18.62 -8.79
C ARG A 295 -7.92 17.49 -7.99
N GLY A 296 -7.63 16.26 -8.40
CA GLY A 296 -7.50 15.14 -7.47
C GLY A 296 -6.04 15.03 -7.04
N ASP A 297 -5.79 14.75 -5.75
CA ASP A 297 -4.43 14.48 -5.26
C ASP A 297 -4.35 13.25 -4.35
N GLY A 298 -3.21 12.57 -4.45
CA GLY A 298 -2.79 11.43 -3.65
C GLY A 298 -1.56 11.78 -2.82
N LYS A 299 -1.46 11.18 -1.62
CA LYS A 299 -0.26 11.25 -0.77
C LYS A 299 0.99 10.93 -1.62
N ASP A 300 2.11 11.56 -1.26
CA ASP A 300 3.42 11.35 -1.85
C ASP A 300 3.55 11.93 -3.28
N GLY A 301 2.65 12.84 -3.68
CA GLY A 301 2.74 13.63 -4.91
C GLY A 301 2.12 12.95 -6.12
N GLN A 302 0.90 12.40 -5.99
CA GLN A 302 0.17 11.85 -7.16
C GLN A 302 -0.90 12.87 -7.54
N PHE A 303 -0.81 13.46 -8.74
CA PHE A 303 -1.66 14.59 -9.10
C PHE A 303 -2.40 14.37 -10.43
N CYS A 304 -3.68 14.73 -10.41
CA CYS A 304 -4.49 15.01 -11.60
C CYS A 304 -4.91 16.48 -11.53
N ILE A 305 -4.11 17.38 -12.12
CA ILE A 305 -4.38 18.82 -12.13
C ILE A 305 -5.11 19.17 -13.42
N VAL A 306 -6.22 19.88 -13.31
CA VAL A 306 -7.01 20.33 -14.46
C VAL A 306 -7.08 21.85 -14.47
N LEU A 307 -6.77 22.43 -15.62
CA LEU A 307 -6.71 23.87 -15.86
C LEU A 307 -7.73 24.25 -16.95
N PRO A 308 -9.00 24.54 -16.61
CA PRO A 308 -10.06 24.79 -17.60
C PRO A 308 -9.80 26.01 -18.49
N GLU A 309 -9.30 27.11 -17.92
CA GLU A 309 -8.93 28.33 -18.65
C GLU A 309 -7.78 28.11 -19.64
N GLN A 310 -6.95 27.10 -19.40
CA GLN A 310 -5.82 26.73 -20.24
C GLN A 310 -6.06 25.44 -21.03
N ASP A 311 -7.30 24.92 -21.10
CA ASP A 311 -7.67 23.67 -21.82
C ASP A 311 -6.63 22.54 -21.67
N ALA A 312 -6.16 22.35 -20.43
CA ALA A 312 -4.99 21.56 -20.12
C ALA A 312 -5.18 20.65 -18.90
N VAL A 313 -4.44 19.53 -18.92
CA VAL A 313 -4.36 18.55 -17.84
C VAL A 313 -2.90 18.22 -17.59
N ILE A 314 -2.51 18.22 -16.32
CA ILE A 314 -1.20 17.77 -15.88
C ILE A 314 -1.40 16.54 -14.98
N ALA A 315 -0.83 15.41 -15.40
CA ALA A 315 -0.77 14.19 -14.62
C ALA A 315 0.66 13.98 -14.12
N ILE A 316 0.84 13.80 -12.82
CA ILE A 316 2.15 13.56 -12.20
C ILE A 316 2.05 12.38 -11.24
N THR A 317 3.09 11.55 -11.20
CA THR A 317 3.36 10.69 -10.04
C THR A 317 4.79 10.93 -9.53
N ALA A 318 4.95 10.89 -8.21
CA ALA A 318 6.18 11.15 -7.47
C ALA A 318 6.23 10.31 -6.16
N HIS A 319 7.26 10.53 -5.34
CA HIS A 319 7.36 10.10 -3.94
C HIS A 319 7.89 11.25 -3.08
N THR A 320 7.12 12.34 -3.00
CA THR A 320 7.48 13.57 -2.29
C THR A 320 6.55 13.86 -1.12
N SER A 321 7.12 14.13 0.06
CA SER A 321 6.39 14.67 1.20
C SER A 321 6.09 16.17 1.06
N ASN A 322 6.77 16.88 0.14
CA ASN A 322 6.57 18.31 -0.11
C ASN A 322 5.73 18.55 -1.38
N MET A 323 4.49 18.12 -1.33
CA MET A 323 3.53 18.23 -2.44
C MET A 323 3.20 19.69 -2.83
N GLN A 324 3.36 20.66 -1.92
CA GLN A 324 3.15 22.08 -2.25
C GLN A 324 4.29 22.65 -3.09
N ALA A 325 5.54 22.21 -2.89
CA ALA A 325 6.64 22.59 -3.77
C ALA A 325 6.45 22.02 -5.19
N GLU A 326 5.94 20.80 -5.32
CA GLU A 326 5.63 20.18 -6.62
C GLU A 326 4.58 20.99 -7.41
N LEU A 327 3.49 21.42 -6.74
CA LEU A 327 2.51 22.33 -7.33
C LEU A 327 3.12 23.69 -7.68
N ASN A 328 4.00 24.26 -6.83
CA ASN A 328 4.67 25.53 -7.13
C ASN A 328 5.51 25.42 -8.41
N VAL A 329 6.26 24.35 -8.62
CA VAL A 329 7.04 24.16 -9.86
C VAL A 329 6.15 24.11 -11.10
N VAL A 330 4.94 23.53 -11.00
CA VAL A 330 3.93 23.62 -12.07
C VAL A 330 3.49 25.06 -12.33
N TRP A 331 3.14 25.82 -11.28
CA TRP A 331 2.68 27.21 -11.42
C TRP A 331 3.77 28.15 -11.95
N ASP A 332 4.97 28.06 -11.39
CA ASP A 332 6.11 28.94 -11.70
C ASP A 332 6.64 28.73 -13.13
N HIS A 333 6.57 27.50 -13.65
CA HIS A 333 7.15 27.17 -14.96
C HIS A 333 6.13 26.93 -16.09
N LEU A 334 4.95 26.35 -15.83
CA LEU A 334 4.00 25.97 -16.88
C LEU A 334 2.82 26.93 -17.04
N LEU A 335 2.34 27.58 -15.98
CA LEU A 335 1.11 28.39 -16.07
C LEU A 335 1.23 29.55 -17.08
N ALA A 336 2.37 30.25 -17.08
CA ALA A 336 2.66 31.31 -18.04
C ALA A 336 3.18 30.81 -19.40
N ALA A 337 3.32 29.49 -19.60
CA ALA A 337 3.79 28.88 -20.85
C ALA A 337 2.65 28.64 -21.86
N PHE A 338 1.40 28.81 -21.44
CA PHE A 338 0.21 28.58 -22.24
C PHE A 338 -0.19 29.82 -23.04
N HIS A 339 -0.21 29.70 -24.36
CA HIS A 339 -0.69 30.72 -25.29
C HIS A 339 -2.04 30.29 -25.91
N GLU A 340 -2.85 31.25 -26.37
CA GLU A 340 -4.13 30.96 -27.04
C GLU A 340 -3.96 30.39 -28.45
N ALA A 341 -2.94 30.86 -29.17
CA ALA A 341 -2.65 30.46 -30.55
C ALA A 341 -1.43 29.51 -30.61
N PRO A 342 -1.37 28.64 -31.63
CA PRO A 342 -0.16 27.87 -31.94
C PRO A 342 1.07 28.77 -32.11
N LEU A 343 2.21 28.30 -31.60
CA LEU A 343 3.51 28.93 -31.78
C LEU A 343 4.16 28.45 -33.08
N ALA A 344 5.20 29.17 -33.53
CA ALA A 344 6.07 28.67 -34.58
C ALA A 344 6.85 27.45 -34.07
N GLU A 345 6.94 26.41 -34.88
CA GLU A 345 7.67 25.17 -34.58
C GLU A 345 9.16 25.45 -34.28
N ASP A 346 9.66 24.88 -33.17
CA ASP A 346 11.08 24.94 -32.77
C ASP A 346 11.66 23.52 -32.62
N PRO A 347 12.11 22.90 -33.72
CA PRO A 347 12.71 21.56 -33.69
C PRO A 347 13.94 21.45 -32.78
N ALA A 348 14.65 22.55 -32.51
CA ALA A 348 15.82 22.55 -31.64
C ALA A 348 15.42 22.44 -30.17
N SER A 349 14.38 23.17 -29.74
CA SER A 349 13.83 23.03 -28.38
C SER A 349 13.10 21.70 -28.19
N GLN A 350 12.38 21.20 -29.20
CA GLN A 350 11.76 19.87 -29.16
C GLN A 350 12.82 18.75 -29.00
N THR A 351 13.97 18.90 -29.66
CA THR A 351 15.09 17.95 -29.53
C THR A 351 15.69 17.99 -28.13
N ARG A 352 15.97 19.18 -27.59
CA ARG A 352 16.46 19.35 -26.20
C ARG A 352 15.50 18.78 -25.17
N LEU A 353 14.19 19.03 -25.32
CA LEU A 353 13.15 18.48 -24.44
C LEU A 353 13.20 16.94 -24.39
N LYS A 354 13.35 16.27 -25.54
CA LYS A 354 13.51 14.82 -25.63
C LYS A 354 14.82 14.33 -25.01
N GLU A 355 15.93 15.04 -25.25
CA GLU A 355 17.23 14.70 -24.68
C GLU A 355 17.24 14.78 -23.14
N VAL A 356 16.67 15.84 -22.56
CA VAL A 356 16.51 15.97 -21.10
C VAL A 356 15.63 14.84 -20.58
N SER A 357 14.45 14.63 -21.18
CA SER A 357 13.48 13.60 -20.78
C SER A 357 14.07 12.18 -20.80
N SER A 358 15.01 11.89 -21.71
CA SER A 358 15.65 10.57 -21.82
C SER A 358 16.69 10.27 -20.72
N LYS A 359 17.14 11.29 -19.98
CA LYS A 359 18.21 11.20 -18.97
C LYS A 359 17.69 11.21 -17.53
N LEU A 360 16.37 11.32 -17.35
CA LEU A 360 15.73 11.42 -16.04
C LEU A 360 15.83 10.09 -15.28
N VAL A 361 16.27 10.17 -14.02
CA VAL A 361 16.35 9.03 -13.10
C VAL A 361 15.66 9.44 -11.81
N ALA A 362 14.68 8.66 -11.36
CA ALA A 362 13.93 8.97 -10.15
C ALA A 362 14.92 8.99 -8.99
N GLY A 363 15.03 10.14 -8.34
CA GLY A 363 15.81 10.31 -7.13
C GLY A 363 15.33 9.32 -6.09
N GLN A 364 16.13 8.27 -5.89
CA GLN A 364 16.10 7.53 -4.64
C GLN A 364 16.39 8.52 -3.50
N PRO A 365 15.88 8.29 -2.29
CA PRO A 365 16.21 9.12 -1.13
C PRO A 365 17.73 9.33 -1.05
N LYS A 366 18.19 10.59 -1.20
CA LYS A 366 19.59 10.89 -1.55
C LYS A 366 20.57 10.30 -0.54
N GLY A 367 21.34 9.29 -0.99
CA GLY A 367 22.36 8.60 -0.21
C GLY A 367 22.37 7.09 -0.51
N THR A 368 23.50 6.43 -0.31
CA THR A 368 23.56 4.96 -0.33
C THR A 368 22.89 4.40 0.92
N SER A 369 22.29 3.22 0.83
CA SER A 369 22.02 2.41 2.02
C SER A 369 23.33 2.12 2.77
N LYS A 370 23.24 1.88 4.08
CA LYS A 370 24.41 1.73 4.93
C LYS A 370 24.26 0.49 5.80
N LEU A 371 25.14 -0.48 5.58
CA LEU A 371 25.24 -1.67 6.40
C LEU A 371 26.38 -1.49 7.41
N LEU A 372 26.01 -1.51 8.69
CA LEU A 372 26.95 -1.52 9.80
C LEU A 372 27.04 -2.95 10.35
N LEU A 373 28.15 -3.64 10.08
CA LEU A 373 28.39 -4.99 10.59
C LEU A 373 28.93 -4.97 12.03
N SER A 374 28.63 -6.01 12.79
CA SER A 374 29.24 -6.32 14.10
C SER A 374 29.32 -5.13 15.08
N GLN A 375 28.25 -4.34 15.12
CA GLN A 375 28.03 -3.33 16.16
C GLN A 375 27.89 -4.03 17.51
N LYS A 376 28.33 -3.37 18.58
CA LYS A 376 28.44 -3.95 19.92
C LYS A 376 27.46 -3.31 20.89
N ILE A 377 26.95 -4.11 21.82
CA ILE A 377 26.14 -3.67 22.95
C ILE A 377 26.61 -4.41 24.21
N PRO A 378 27.00 -3.71 25.30
CA PRO A 378 27.24 -4.37 26.58
C PRO A 378 25.90 -4.82 27.19
N SER A 379 25.80 -6.08 27.58
CA SER A 379 24.60 -6.66 28.20
C SER A 379 24.83 -6.87 29.70
N GLU A 380 23.93 -6.35 30.54
CA GLU A 380 23.94 -6.64 31.99
C GLU A 380 23.31 -8.01 32.25
N ILE A 381 22.23 -8.33 31.52
CA ILE A 381 21.52 -9.61 31.58
C ILE A 381 22.43 -10.80 31.22
N LEU A 382 23.16 -10.72 30.11
CA LEU A 382 24.08 -11.78 29.65
C LEU A 382 25.52 -11.60 30.16
N LYS A 383 25.79 -10.52 30.90
CA LYS A 383 27.09 -10.20 31.52
C LYS A 383 28.28 -10.21 30.55
N LYS A 384 28.03 -9.88 29.28
CA LYS A 384 29.02 -9.86 28.20
C LYS A 384 28.65 -8.86 27.12
N GLU A 385 29.59 -8.57 26.25
CA GLU A 385 29.34 -7.81 25.03
C GLU A 385 28.65 -8.70 23.99
N MET A 386 27.50 -8.26 23.50
CA MET A 386 26.74 -8.89 22.43
C MET A 386 26.91 -8.10 21.12
N LYS A 387 26.58 -8.73 19.99
CA LYS A 387 26.71 -8.13 18.67
C LYS A 387 25.40 -8.08 17.89
N TYR A 388 25.32 -7.12 16.98
CA TYR A 388 24.31 -7.05 15.93
C TYR A 388 24.89 -6.38 14.68
N SER A 389 24.39 -6.73 13.51
CA SER A 389 24.51 -5.91 12.30
C SER A 389 23.23 -5.13 12.08
N ILE A 390 23.31 -4.00 11.40
CA ILE A 390 22.14 -3.17 11.08
C ILE A 390 22.25 -2.56 9.68
N TYR A 391 21.19 -2.73 8.90
CA TYR A 391 20.98 -2.03 7.63
C TYR A 391 20.15 -0.77 7.89
N LEU A 392 20.61 0.33 7.33
CA LEU A 392 19.93 1.62 7.28
C LEU A 392 19.59 1.92 5.82
N PRO A 393 18.33 2.29 5.50
CA PRO A 393 17.89 2.45 4.13
C PRO A 393 18.55 3.67 3.46
N ALA A 394 18.50 3.70 2.13
CA ALA A 394 18.90 4.88 1.36
C ALA A 394 18.25 6.15 1.90
N GLY A 395 19.00 7.26 1.93
CA GLY A 395 18.56 8.54 2.49
C GLY A 395 18.54 8.65 4.02
N TYR A 396 18.81 7.58 4.79
CA TYR A 396 18.76 7.62 6.27
C TYR A 396 19.60 8.77 6.85
N GLU A 397 20.89 8.87 6.50
CA GLU A 397 21.81 9.86 7.08
C GLU A 397 21.44 11.32 6.75
N GLY A 398 20.72 11.54 5.65
CA GLY A 398 20.27 12.87 5.21
C GLY A 398 18.88 13.26 5.68
N SER A 399 18.18 12.40 6.44
CA SER A 399 16.77 12.58 6.82
C SER A 399 16.53 12.50 8.32
N THR A 400 15.51 13.24 8.78
CA THR A 400 14.94 13.14 10.13
C THR A 400 13.83 12.09 10.24
N THR A 401 13.45 11.43 9.15
CA THR A 401 12.44 10.35 9.12
C THR A 401 12.76 9.23 10.11
N SER A 402 11.74 8.78 10.85
CA SER A 402 11.77 7.51 11.59
C SER A 402 11.19 6.37 10.75
N TYR A 403 11.87 5.23 10.77
CA TYR A 403 11.60 4.07 9.93
C TYR A 403 11.03 2.89 10.73
N PRO A 404 10.17 2.04 10.14
CA PRO A 404 9.80 0.77 10.75
C PRO A 404 11.02 -0.17 10.86
N VAL A 405 10.91 -1.20 11.71
CA VAL A 405 12.02 -2.09 12.09
C VAL A 405 11.68 -3.55 11.83
N LEU A 406 12.53 -4.22 11.06
CA LEU A 406 12.56 -5.67 10.92
C LEU A 406 13.70 -6.25 11.76
N TYR A 407 13.38 -7.16 12.69
CA TYR A 407 14.38 -8.00 13.36
C TYR A 407 14.52 -9.30 12.57
N LEU A 408 15.71 -9.49 11.97
CA LEU A 408 16.01 -10.54 11.00
C LEU A 408 17.00 -11.56 11.61
N LEU A 409 16.46 -12.68 12.08
CA LEU A 409 17.13 -13.66 12.95
C LEU A 409 17.84 -14.77 12.15
N HIS A 410 19.01 -15.22 12.61
CA HIS A 410 19.91 -16.13 11.87
C HIS A 410 19.75 -17.62 12.22
N GLY A 411 20.36 -18.48 11.42
CA GLY A 411 20.33 -19.93 11.59
C GLY A 411 21.25 -20.47 12.69
N PHE A 412 21.10 -21.77 13.01
CA PHE A 412 21.99 -22.45 13.96
C PHE A 412 23.37 -22.65 13.33
N GLY A 413 24.38 -21.97 13.86
CA GLY A 413 25.75 -21.96 13.29
C GLY A 413 26.05 -20.78 12.36
N ASP A 414 25.10 -19.84 12.25
CA ASP A 414 25.30 -18.50 11.70
C ASP A 414 25.50 -17.48 12.84
N ASP A 415 25.60 -16.19 12.47
CA ASP A 415 25.90 -15.05 13.34
C ASP A 415 25.23 -13.75 12.82
N GLU A 416 25.53 -12.60 13.43
CA GLU A 416 24.98 -11.29 13.06
C GLU A 416 25.34 -10.83 11.64
N THR A 417 26.36 -11.44 11.01
CA THR A 417 26.86 -11.04 9.68
C THR A 417 26.30 -11.90 8.55
N SER A 418 25.81 -13.10 8.89
CA SER A 418 25.54 -14.17 7.94
C SER A 418 24.42 -13.83 6.93
N TRP A 419 23.40 -13.06 7.35
CA TRP A 419 22.37 -12.54 6.44
C TRP A 419 22.94 -11.66 5.33
N GLN A 420 24.02 -10.90 5.58
CA GLN A 420 24.76 -10.24 4.50
C GLN A 420 25.66 -11.21 3.76
N LEU A 421 26.61 -11.84 4.47
CA LEU A 421 27.73 -12.56 3.85
C LEU A 421 27.31 -13.80 3.05
N LYS A 422 26.21 -14.43 3.46
CA LYS A 422 25.65 -15.64 2.83
C LYS A 422 24.28 -15.37 2.21
N GLY A 423 23.49 -14.44 2.77
CA GLY A 423 22.15 -14.09 2.30
C GLY A 423 22.07 -12.92 1.31
N ASN A 424 23.16 -12.18 1.05
CA ASN A 424 23.18 -11.00 0.18
C ASN A 424 22.08 -9.96 0.51
N MET A 425 21.80 -9.78 1.80
CA MET A 425 20.63 -9.04 2.30
C MET A 425 20.58 -7.57 1.83
N GLN A 426 21.68 -6.81 1.88
CA GLN A 426 21.66 -5.37 1.54
C GLN A 426 21.21 -5.13 0.09
N PRO A 427 21.80 -5.74 -0.96
CA PRO A 427 21.30 -5.59 -2.33
C PRO A 427 19.86 -6.07 -2.54
N LEU A 428 19.41 -7.10 -1.81
CA LEU A 428 18.03 -7.57 -1.89
C LEU A 428 17.04 -6.60 -1.23
N ALA A 429 17.41 -6.00 -0.09
CA ALA A 429 16.65 -4.95 0.56
C ALA A 429 16.59 -3.67 -0.30
N ASP A 430 17.74 -3.23 -0.82
CA ASP A 430 17.82 -2.09 -1.73
C ASP A 430 16.97 -2.30 -2.99
N ALA A 431 17.02 -3.50 -3.59
CA ALA A 431 16.19 -3.83 -4.74
C ALA A 431 14.69 -3.87 -4.41
N ALA A 432 14.29 -4.47 -3.27
CA ALA A 432 12.89 -4.51 -2.84
C ALA A 432 12.33 -3.10 -2.56
N ILE A 433 13.14 -2.22 -1.96
CA ILE A 433 12.78 -0.82 -1.70
C ILE A 433 12.72 -0.01 -3.00
N ALA A 434 13.73 -0.09 -3.85
CA ALA A 434 13.77 0.64 -5.13
C ALA A 434 12.64 0.22 -6.09
N THR A 435 12.23 -1.05 -6.06
CA THR A 435 11.09 -1.60 -6.82
C THR A 435 9.75 -1.47 -6.11
N ARG A 436 9.69 -0.93 -4.88
CA ARG A 436 8.48 -0.68 -4.07
C ARG A 436 7.75 -1.93 -3.58
N ARG A 437 8.34 -3.11 -3.73
CA ARG A 437 7.87 -4.32 -3.04
C ARG A 437 8.02 -4.17 -1.53
N ALA A 438 9.00 -3.40 -1.06
CA ALA A 438 9.19 -3.11 0.37
C ALA A 438 9.19 -1.59 0.66
N LEU A 439 8.78 -1.22 1.87
CA LEU A 439 8.97 0.12 2.42
C LEU A 439 10.43 0.30 2.86
N PRO A 440 10.99 1.53 2.80
CA PRO A 440 12.23 1.84 3.50
C PRO A 440 12.12 1.49 4.99
N MET A 441 13.01 0.61 5.47
CA MET A 441 12.99 0.09 6.84
C MET A 441 14.41 -0.09 7.39
N ILE A 442 14.53 -0.10 8.71
CA ILE A 442 15.74 -0.53 9.41
C ILE A 442 15.68 -2.05 9.56
N ILE A 443 16.76 -2.76 9.25
CA ILE A 443 16.85 -4.22 9.44
C ILE A 443 17.95 -4.52 10.46
N VAL A 444 17.58 -5.09 11.60
CA VAL A 444 18.48 -5.46 12.70
C VAL A 444 18.72 -6.97 12.66
N MET A 445 19.98 -7.39 12.63
CA MET A 445 20.38 -8.80 12.63
C MET A 445 21.24 -9.06 13.88
N PRO A 446 20.67 -9.57 14.98
CA PRO A 446 21.42 -9.80 16.22
C PRO A 446 22.05 -11.20 16.29
N ASP A 447 23.23 -11.29 16.92
CA ASP A 447 23.89 -12.55 17.26
C ASP A 447 23.16 -13.22 18.45
N ALA A 448 22.72 -14.46 18.26
CA ALA A 448 22.10 -15.33 19.27
C ALA A 448 22.88 -16.64 19.51
N GLU A 449 24.13 -16.67 19.05
CA GLU A 449 25.05 -17.79 19.15
C GLU A 449 24.40 -19.09 18.63
N LYS A 450 24.17 -20.07 19.53
CA LYS A 450 23.59 -21.39 19.21
C LYS A 450 22.52 -21.78 20.23
N ARG A 451 21.77 -20.80 20.76
CA ARG A 451 20.91 -20.95 21.96
C ARG A 451 19.42 -20.68 21.72
N TYR A 452 18.97 -20.75 20.46
CA TYR A 452 17.55 -20.84 20.10
C TYR A 452 16.65 -19.65 20.52
N TYR A 453 17.24 -18.47 20.72
CA TYR A 453 16.50 -17.22 21.04
C TYR A 453 15.68 -17.29 22.34
N MET A 454 15.98 -18.21 23.26
CA MET A 454 15.22 -18.43 24.50
C MET A 454 16.06 -18.23 25.75
N ASN A 455 15.40 -17.96 26.87
CA ASN A 455 16.00 -17.99 28.20
C ASN A 455 16.34 -19.43 28.62
N SER A 456 17.57 -19.68 29.10
CA SER A 456 17.99 -21.00 29.56
C SER A 456 17.27 -21.44 30.84
N VAL A 457 17.06 -22.75 31.00
CA VAL A 457 16.41 -23.31 32.21
C VAL A 457 17.21 -23.05 33.49
N MET A 458 18.54 -22.98 33.39
CA MET A 458 19.46 -22.79 34.53
C MET A 458 19.68 -21.31 34.88
N GLY A 459 19.06 -20.37 34.15
CA GLY A 459 19.07 -18.93 34.46
C GLY A 459 20.38 -18.19 34.17
N GLU A 460 21.36 -18.87 33.56
CA GLU A 460 22.69 -18.34 33.24
C GLU A 460 22.76 -17.62 31.89
N TYR A 461 21.75 -17.80 31.02
CA TYR A 461 21.69 -17.22 29.68
C TYR A 461 20.27 -16.80 29.31
N MET A 462 19.89 -15.59 29.71
CA MET A 462 18.53 -15.05 29.54
C MET A 462 18.43 -14.23 28.24
N TYR A 463 18.50 -14.91 27.08
CA TYR A 463 18.59 -14.23 25.78
C TYR A 463 17.31 -13.49 25.37
N GLU A 464 16.14 -14.05 25.65
CA GLU A 464 14.86 -13.41 25.35
C GLU A 464 14.71 -12.12 26.16
N ASP A 465 15.07 -12.17 27.46
CA ASP A 465 15.11 -10.98 28.30
C ASP A 465 16.11 -9.93 27.76
N TYR A 466 17.32 -10.35 27.35
CA TYR A 466 18.29 -9.45 26.70
C TYR A 466 17.72 -8.80 25.43
N PHE A 467 17.09 -9.59 24.56
CA PHE A 467 16.54 -9.09 23.30
C PHE A 467 15.48 -8.01 23.55
N ILE A 468 14.53 -8.28 24.44
CA ILE A 468 13.37 -7.43 24.70
C ILE A 468 13.73 -6.23 25.60
N LYS A 469 14.59 -6.40 26.60
CA LYS A 469 14.85 -5.39 27.65
C LYS A 469 16.12 -4.56 27.43
N GLU A 470 17.08 -5.05 26.64
CA GLU A 470 18.34 -4.34 26.37
C GLU A 470 18.51 -4.03 24.87
N LEU A 471 18.45 -5.02 23.99
CA LEU A 471 18.70 -4.82 22.55
C LEU A 471 17.64 -3.93 21.91
N MET A 472 16.34 -4.23 22.06
CA MET A 472 15.27 -3.43 21.46
C MET A 472 15.34 -1.95 21.90
N PRO A 473 15.39 -1.62 23.22
CA PRO A 473 15.56 -0.23 23.67
C PRO A 473 16.86 0.43 23.20
N HIS A 474 17.96 -0.32 23.09
CA HIS A 474 19.22 0.20 22.56
C HIS A 474 19.10 0.61 21.09
N ILE A 475 18.47 -0.23 20.25
CA ILE A 475 18.20 0.10 18.85
C ILE A 475 17.31 1.34 18.74
N GLU A 476 16.23 1.40 19.52
CA GLU A 476 15.26 2.50 19.47
C GLU A 476 15.82 3.83 19.97
N LYS A 477 16.80 3.78 20.89
CA LYS A 477 17.57 4.95 21.36
C LYS A 477 18.66 5.39 20.40
N THR A 478 19.25 4.46 19.65
CA THR A 478 20.44 4.72 18.81
C THR A 478 20.08 5.09 17.36
N TYR A 479 18.96 4.57 16.85
CA TYR A 479 18.52 4.73 15.46
C TYR A 479 17.12 5.34 15.38
N ARG A 480 16.82 6.05 14.28
CA ARG A 480 15.51 6.67 14.02
C ARG A 480 14.48 5.61 13.66
N THR A 481 13.95 4.95 14.67
CA THR A 481 12.93 3.90 14.58
C THR A 481 11.53 4.47 14.82
N ARG A 482 10.51 3.74 14.38
CA ARG A 482 9.14 3.80 14.91
C ARG A 482 9.00 2.72 15.97
N THR A 483 8.31 3.04 17.06
CA THR A 483 8.23 2.20 18.27
C THR A 483 6.81 1.71 18.57
N ASP A 484 5.84 2.03 17.72
CA ASP A 484 4.50 1.43 17.76
C ASP A 484 4.59 -0.05 17.34
N ARG A 485 3.78 -0.92 17.93
CA ARG A 485 3.65 -2.35 17.55
C ARG A 485 3.50 -2.53 16.04
N ALA A 486 2.71 -1.65 15.42
CA ALA A 486 2.43 -1.64 13.99
C ALA A 486 3.70 -1.59 13.14
N ASP A 487 4.78 -0.99 13.63
CA ASP A 487 6.01 -0.74 12.87
C ASP A 487 7.18 -1.67 13.25
N ARG A 488 6.93 -2.73 14.04
CA ARG A 488 7.91 -3.77 14.36
C ARG A 488 7.52 -5.11 13.77
N ALA A 489 8.47 -5.79 13.13
CA ALA A 489 8.29 -7.12 12.55
C ALA A 489 9.43 -8.08 12.88
N LEU A 490 9.12 -9.38 12.82
CA LEU A 490 10.06 -10.48 12.98
C LEU A 490 10.18 -11.27 11.68
N SER A 491 11.39 -11.66 11.32
CA SER A 491 11.65 -12.65 10.28
C SER A 491 12.92 -13.44 10.62
N GLY A 492 13.05 -14.66 10.10
CA GLY A 492 14.28 -15.42 10.30
C GLY A 492 14.28 -16.79 9.66
N LEU A 493 15.47 -17.39 9.58
CA LEU A 493 15.69 -18.71 8.98
C LEU A 493 16.04 -19.77 10.04
N SER A 494 15.56 -21.01 9.89
CA SER A 494 15.95 -22.15 10.75
C SER A 494 15.73 -21.88 12.24
N MET A 495 16.80 -21.71 13.02
CA MET A 495 16.77 -21.31 14.43
C MET A 495 16.13 -19.91 14.63
N GLY A 496 16.43 -18.95 13.75
CA GLY A 496 15.84 -17.62 13.75
C GLY A 496 14.38 -17.61 13.28
N GLY A 497 14.00 -18.52 12.40
CA GLY A 497 12.60 -18.73 12.03
C GLY A 497 11.78 -19.25 13.22
N TYR A 498 12.38 -20.13 14.03
CA TYR A 498 11.81 -20.57 15.31
C TYR A 498 11.72 -19.43 16.33
N GLY A 499 12.82 -18.67 16.52
CA GLY A 499 12.84 -17.51 17.42
C GLY A 499 11.81 -16.43 17.05
N SER A 500 11.60 -16.21 15.76
CA SER A 500 10.58 -15.28 15.24
C SER A 500 9.16 -15.72 15.64
N LEU A 501 8.86 -17.02 15.53
CA LEU A 501 7.58 -17.57 15.97
C LEU A 501 7.43 -17.51 17.50
N LEU A 502 8.51 -17.80 18.24
CA LEU A 502 8.52 -17.78 19.70
C LEU A 502 8.23 -16.37 20.24
N TYR A 503 8.97 -15.36 19.79
CA TYR A 503 8.75 -13.97 20.21
C TYR A 503 7.39 -13.42 19.79
N ALA A 504 6.88 -13.78 18.61
CA ALA A 504 5.54 -13.37 18.20
C ALA A 504 4.41 -14.02 19.04
N LEU A 505 4.69 -15.14 19.74
CA LEU A 505 3.77 -15.81 20.66
C LEU A 505 3.90 -15.33 22.10
N HIS A 506 5.14 -15.12 22.59
CA HIS A 506 5.42 -14.60 23.92
C HIS A 506 5.13 -13.10 24.06
N HIS A 507 5.37 -12.33 22.98
CA HIS A 507 5.27 -10.88 22.93
C HIS A 507 4.36 -10.38 21.78
N PRO A 508 3.09 -10.84 21.72
CA PRO A 508 2.14 -10.41 20.69
C PRO A 508 1.93 -8.89 20.66
N GLU A 509 2.14 -8.20 21.80
CA GLU A 509 2.01 -6.76 21.97
C GLU A 509 3.11 -5.96 21.27
N LEU A 510 4.26 -6.57 20.96
CA LEU A 510 5.43 -5.87 20.42
C LEU A 510 5.52 -5.89 18.90
N PHE A 511 5.02 -6.94 18.22
CA PHE A 511 5.25 -7.17 16.79
C PHE A 511 3.95 -7.31 15.99
N ALA A 512 3.86 -6.63 14.84
CA ALA A 512 2.72 -6.70 13.93
C ALA A 512 2.71 -7.96 13.03
N SER A 513 3.89 -8.48 12.68
CA SER A 513 4.02 -9.57 11.71
C SER A 513 5.23 -10.46 11.97
N CYS A 514 5.09 -11.75 11.65
CA CYS A 514 6.12 -12.78 11.73
C CYS A 514 6.22 -13.55 10.41
N TYR A 515 7.39 -13.53 9.77
CA TYR A 515 7.68 -14.34 8.56
C TYR A 515 8.73 -15.40 8.90
N ALA A 516 8.34 -16.67 8.96
CA ALA A 516 9.20 -17.76 9.41
C ALA A 516 9.69 -18.63 8.24
N MET A 517 10.99 -18.55 7.93
CA MET A 517 11.63 -19.36 6.88
C MET A 517 12.23 -20.64 7.46
N SER A 518 11.91 -21.79 6.86
CA SER A 518 12.44 -23.11 7.23
C SER A 518 12.47 -23.33 8.74
N ALA A 519 11.40 -22.94 9.45
CA ALA A 519 11.48 -22.72 10.89
C ALA A 519 11.86 -24.02 11.63
N GLY A 520 12.67 -23.91 12.68
CA GLY A 520 13.20 -25.02 13.47
C GLY A 520 12.17 -25.87 14.24
N VAL A 521 10.89 -25.74 13.93
CA VAL A 521 9.75 -26.47 14.49
C VAL A 521 9.89 -27.96 14.18
N ARG A 522 9.55 -28.80 15.15
CA ARG A 522 9.56 -30.26 15.09
C ARG A 522 8.37 -30.79 15.86
N SER A 523 7.80 -31.89 15.37
CA SER A 523 6.89 -32.72 16.14
C SER A 523 7.61 -33.41 17.31
N ASP A 524 6.81 -33.89 18.25
CA ASP A 524 7.20 -34.74 19.38
C ASP A 524 7.98 -35.99 18.94
N GLU A 525 7.60 -36.60 17.81
CA GLU A 525 8.28 -37.75 17.21
C GLU A 525 9.67 -37.35 16.70
N GLU A 526 9.76 -36.29 15.90
CA GLU A 526 11.03 -35.78 15.37
C GLU A 526 11.99 -35.35 16.48
N MET A 527 11.49 -34.78 17.57
CA MET A 527 12.29 -34.33 18.72
C MET A 527 12.83 -35.51 19.54
N ARG A 528 12.04 -36.59 19.71
CA ARG A 528 12.51 -37.85 20.30
C ARG A 528 13.47 -38.61 19.37
N ALA A 529 13.29 -38.52 18.05
CA ALA A 529 14.11 -39.21 17.06
C ALA A 529 15.51 -38.62 16.81
N ILE A 530 15.81 -37.39 17.29
CA ILE A 530 17.16 -36.80 17.13
C ILE A 530 18.22 -37.70 17.79
N PRO A 531 19.34 -38.03 17.14
CA PRO A 531 20.45 -38.72 17.80
C PRO A 531 20.93 -37.95 19.04
N PHE A 532 21.12 -38.63 20.17
CA PHE A 532 21.29 -37.97 21.46
C PHE A 532 22.48 -37.00 21.52
N ALA A 533 23.60 -37.33 20.85
CA ALA A 533 24.75 -36.44 20.73
C ALA A 533 24.44 -35.13 19.98
N GLU A 534 23.64 -35.18 18.91
CA GLU A 534 23.21 -33.98 18.18
C GLU A 534 22.14 -33.20 18.96
N PHE A 535 21.27 -33.89 19.73
CA PHE A 535 20.36 -33.23 20.66
C PHE A 535 21.13 -32.43 21.73
N LYS A 536 22.15 -33.01 22.37
CA LYS A 536 23.00 -32.29 23.35
C LYS A 536 23.60 -31.03 22.74
N LYS A 537 24.30 -31.18 21.63
CA LYS A 537 24.97 -30.09 20.90
C LYS A 537 24.02 -28.94 20.49
N ARG A 538 22.74 -29.23 20.29
CA ARG A 538 21.75 -28.29 19.75
C ARG A 538 20.81 -27.67 20.78
N TYR A 539 20.53 -28.36 21.89
CA TYR A 539 19.52 -27.94 22.87
C TYR A 539 20.02 -27.85 24.32
N VAL A 540 20.98 -28.66 24.78
CA VAL A 540 21.48 -28.60 26.19
C VAL A 540 21.93 -27.19 26.62
N PRO A 541 22.55 -26.36 25.76
CA PRO A 541 22.84 -24.95 26.07
C PRO A 541 21.62 -24.07 26.42
N SER A 542 20.39 -24.57 26.25
CA SER A 542 19.15 -23.89 26.65
C SER A 542 18.28 -24.75 27.58
N VAL A 543 18.27 -26.08 27.42
CA VAL A 543 17.39 -27.01 28.17
C VAL A 543 18.03 -27.67 29.41
N GLY A 544 19.31 -27.43 29.68
CA GLY A 544 20.02 -27.99 30.84
C GLY A 544 20.54 -29.42 30.62
N ASP A 545 21.13 -29.99 31.68
CA ASP A 545 21.78 -31.31 31.64
C ASP A 545 20.75 -32.46 31.57
N LEU A 546 20.61 -33.04 30.38
CA LEU A 546 19.87 -34.27 30.12
C LEU A 546 20.84 -35.43 29.81
N GLU A 547 20.52 -36.62 30.29
CA GLU A 547 21.21 -37.89 30.07
C GLU A 547 20.53 -38.77 29.00
N GLU A 548 21.21 -39.84 28.58
CA GLU A 548 20.72 -40.69 27.47
C GLU A 548 19.58 -41.58 27.95
N GLY A 549 18.37 -41.30 27.46
CA GLY A 549 17.13 -41.95 27.90
C GLY A 549 16.16 -41.01 28.62
N ASP A 550 16.62 -39.81 29.01
CA ASP A 550 15.74 -38.80 29.63
C ASP A 550 14.63 -38.34 28.70
N GLU A 551 13.49 -37.97 29.30
CA GLU A 551 12.37 -37.39 28.57
C GLU A 551 12.73 -36.00 28.02
N ARG A 552 12.78 -35.89 26.69
CA ARG A 552 13.11 -34.64 25.99
C ARG A 552 11.95 -33.65 25.90
N ILE A 553 10.72 -34.12 26.12
CA ILE A 553 9.49 -33.32 26.07
C ILE A 553 9.18 -32.84 27.49
N THR A 554 10.11 -32.05 28.04
CA THR A 554 10.04 -31.51 29.41
C THR A 554 9.04 -30.36 29.52
N GLU A 555 8.69 -29.95 30.74
CA GLU A 555 7.91 -28.72 30.95
C GLU A 555 8.59 -27.49 30.34
N PHE A 556 9.93 -27.41 30.42
CA PHE A 556 10.70 -26.34 29.77
C PHE A 556 10.53 -26.37 28.23
N TYR A 557 10.58 -27.54 27.61
CA TYR A 557 10.30 -27.67 26.18
C TYR A 557 8.86 -27.26 25.87
N ASN A 558 7.87 -27.73 26.63
CA ASN A 558 6.45 -27.42 26.43
C ASN A 558 6.09 -25.93 26.62
N ARG A 559 6.93 -25.18 27.34
CA ARG A 559 6.80 -23.72 27.53
C ARG A 559 7.53 -22.90 26.47
N ASN A 560 8.47 -23.49 25.73
CA ASN A 560 9.21 -22.83 24.65
C ASN A 560 8.90 -23.41 23.26
N SER A 561 8.01 -24.40 23.16
CA SER A 561 7.64 -25.07 21.90
C SER A 561 6.44 -24.40 21.25
N VAL A 562 6.64 -23.86 20.06
CA VAL A 562 5.62 -23.18 19.24
C VAL A 562 4.34 -24.01 19.10
N LEU A 563 4.45 -25.33 18.91
CA LEU A 563 3.30 -26.23 18.77
C LEU A 563 2.53 -26.48 20.08
N TYR A 564 3.17 -26.32 21.25
CA TYR A 564 2.51 -26.39 22.56
C TYR A 564 2.00 -25.03 23.04
N LEU A 565 2.61 -23.94 22.59
CA LEU A 565 2.18 -22.57 22.86
C LEU A 565 0.92 -22.22 22.08
N LEU A 566 0.87 -22.54 20.78
CA LEU A 566 -0.27 -22.19 19.91
C LEU A 566 -1.63 -22.57 20.49
N PRO A 567 -1.92 -23.85 20.86
CA PRO A 567 -3.23 -24.22 21.40
C PRO A 567 -3.57 -23.58 22.77
N LYS A 568 -2.57 -23.03 23.47
CA LYS A 568 -2.74 -22.32 24.75
C LYS A 568 -2.96 -20.82 24.56
N THR A 569 -2.56 -20.26 23.40
CA THR A 569 -2.73 -18.85 23.08
C THR A 569 -4.14 -18.60 22.53
N PRO A 570 -4.90 -17.62 23.06
CA PRO A 570 -6.22 -17.27 22.53
C PRO A 570 -6.17 -16.93 21.03
N VAL A 571 -7.11 -17.45 20.24
CA VAL A 571 -7.17 -17.21 18.78
C VAL A 571 -7.26 -15.71 18.44
N GLU A 572 -7.97 -14.91 19.26
CA GLU A 572 -8.05 -13.45 19.07
C GLU A 572 -6.75 -12.69 19.41
N GLN A 573 -5.83 -13.31 20.16
CA GLN A 573 -4.46 -12.81 20.34
C GLN A 573 -3.60 -13.17 19.13
N LEU A 574 -3.70 -14.43 18.64
CA LEU A 574 -2.98 -14.87 17.44
C LEU A 574 -3.35 -14.06 16.19
N LYS A 575 -4.64 -13.71 16.02
CA LYS A 575 -5.14 -12.88 14.92
C LYS A 575 -4.61 -11.43 14.88
N GLN A 576 -4.01 -10.93 15.96
CA GLN A 576 -3.44 -9.57 15.97
C GLN A 576 -2.13 -9.50 15.18
N THR A 577 -1.44 -10.63 15.01
CA THR A 577 -0.18 -10.76 14.27
C THR A 577 -0.47 -11.33 12.88
N ARG A 578 0.18 -10.81 11.84
CA ARG A 578 0.21 -11.43 10.52
C ARG A 578 1.28 -12.51 10.48
N TRP A 579 0.93 -13.71 10.05
CA TRP A 579 1.82 -14.87 10.03
C TRP A 579 2.10 -15.36 8.62
N PHE A 580 3.36 -15.68 8.32
CA PHE A 580 3.77 -16.34 7.10
C PHE A 580 4.69 -17.52 7.44
N ILE A 581 4.38 -18.71 6.92
CA ILE A 581 5.16 -19.94 7.07
C ILE A 581 5.73 -20.30 5.70
N ASP A 582 7.05 -20.35 5.57
CA ASP A 582 7.76 -20.54 4.30
C ASP A 582 8.78 -21.66 4.43
N CYS A 583 8.59 -22.79 3.76
CA CYS A 583 9.49 -23.93 3.89
C CYS A 583 9.61 -24.69 2.57
N GLY A 584 10.84 -25.11 2.25
CA GLY A 584 11.12 -25.86 1.04
C GLY A 584 10.56 -27.28 1.06
N ASP A 585 10.26 -27.83 -0.11
CA ASP A 585 9.84 -29.24 -0.27
C ASP A 585 10.97 -30.25 0.03
N ASP A 586 12.20 -29.92 -0.36
CA ASP A 586 13.43 -30.66 -0.01
C ASP A 586 13.99 -30.31 1.38
N ASP A 587 13.34 -29.43 2.16
CA ASP A 587 13.83 -29.01 3.48
C ASP A 587 13.52 -30.10 4.52
N PHE A 588 14.52 -30.59 5.27
CA PHE A 588 14.30 -31.62 6.29
C PHE A 588 13.38 -31.17 7.45
N LEU A 589 12.98 -29.90 7.53
CA LEU A 589 11.99 -29.35 8.46
C LEU A 589 10.58 -29.23 7.87
N TYR A 590 10.33 -29.72 6.64
CA TYR A 590 9.02 -29.58 5.98
C TYR A 590 7.88 -30.13 6.84
N LYS A 591 8.08 -31.26 7.54
CA LYS A 591 7.06 -31.88 8.40
C LYS A 591 6.65 -30.96 9.55
N GLY A 592 7.61 -30.44 10.31
CA GLY A 592 7.35 -29.51 11.41
C GLY A 592 6.66 -28.21 10.95
N ASN A 593 7.05 -27.67 9.79
CA ASN A 593 6.41 -26.48 9.21
C ASN A 593 5.01 -26.78 8.63
N SER A 594 4.78 -27.98 8.10
CA SER A 594 3.46 -28.46 7.67
C SER A 594 2.52 -28.64 8.87
N LEU A 595 3.02 -29.23 9.96
CA LEU A 595 2.28 -29.39 11.20
C LEU A 595 1.94 -28.04 11.85
N LEU A 596 2.83 -27.06 11.75
CA LEU A 596 2.56 -25.67 12.15
C LEU A 596 1.40 -25.08 11.34
N HIS A 597 1.44 -25.17 10.00
CA HIS A 597 0.36 -24.74 9.11
C HIS A 597 -0.98 -25.42 9.42
N ILE A 598 -0.97 -26.74 9.64
CA ILE A 598 -2.17 -27.52 10.03
C ILE A 598 -2.72 -26.99 11.36
N THR A 599 -1.87 -26.81 12.38
CA THR A 599 -2.27 -26.32 13.71
C THR A 599 -2.92 -24.93 13.61
N PHE A 600 -2.32 -24.00 12.87
CA PHE A 600 -2.90 -22.68 12.60
C PHE A 600 -4.26 -22.78 11.88
N SER A 601 -4.38 -23.70 10.91
CA SER A 601 -5.60 -23.91 10.12
C SER A 601 -6.75 -24.47 10.96
N ASP A 602 -6.48 -25.49 11.78
CA ASP A 602 -7.46 -26.10 12.70
C ASP A 602 -7.96 -25.09 13.73
N MET A 603 -7.06 -24.23 14.23
CA MET A 603 -7.37 -23.10 15.11
C MET A 603 -8.06 -21.91 14.40
N LYS A 604 -8.19 -21.95 13.07
CA LYS A 604 -8.75 -20.88 12.22
C LYS A 604 -8.03 -19.53 12.38
N VAL A 605 -6.71 -19.58 12.54
CA VAL A 605 -5.84 -18.40 12.61
C VAL A 605 -5.43 -18.01 11.18
N PRO A 606 -5.72 -16.78 10.71
CA PRO A 606 -5.29 -16.32 9.39
C PRO A 606 -3.77 -16.28 9.29
N HIS A 607 -3.23 -16.93 8.26
CA HIS A 607 -1.80 -16.99 7.97
C HIS A 607 -1.60 -17.35 6.49
N GLU A 608 -0.42 -17.05 5.98
CA GLU A 608 0.04 -17.54 4.68
C GLU A 608 0.95 -18.76 4.88
N TYR A 609 0.84 -19.73 3.98
CA TYR A 609 1.73 -20.90 3.94
C TYR A 609 2.23 -21.10 2.52
N ARG A 610 3.55 -21.28 2.39
CA ARG A 610 4.23 -21.40 1.10
C ARG A 610 5.22 -22.54 1.12
N VAL A 611 5.08 -23.44 0.14
CA VAL A 611 6.06 -24.47 -0.19
C VAL A 611 6.64 -24.16 -1.58
N ARG A 612 7.95 -24.38 -1.76
CA ARG A 612 8.69 -24.12 -3.00
C ARG A 612 9.82 -25.12 -3.18
N ASP A 613 10.18 -25.37 -4.44
CA ASP A 613 11.37 -26.14 -4.86
C ASP A 613 12.65 -25.71 -4.13
N GLY A 614 13.24 -26.61 -3.34
CA GLY A 614 14.61 -26.54 -2.82
C GLY A 614 14.74 -26.69 -1.30
N GLY A 615 15.92 -27.11 -0.84
CA GLY A 615 16.13 -27.51 0.57
C GLY A 615 16.67 -26.45 1.54
N HIS A 616 17.11 -26.92 2.71
CA HIS A 616 17.56 -26.12 3.87
C HIS A 616 18.90 -25.39 3.66
N ASN A 617 18.93 -24.36 2.81
CA ASN A 617 20.16 -23.67 2.43
C ASN A 617 19.97 -22.20 2.04
N TRP A 618 21.08 -21.47 1.96
CA TRP A 618 21.10 -20.03 1.68
C TRP A 618 20.52 -19.62 0.31
N LYS A 619 20.54 -20.49 -0.72
CA LYS A 619 19.88 -20.21 -2.00
C LYS A 619 18.35 -20.14 -1.84
N TYR A 620 17.78 -20.98 -0.98
CA TYR A 620 16.36 -20.92 -0.64
C TYR A 620 16.02 -19.61 0.10
N TRP A 621 16.78 -19.28 1.14
CA TRP A 621 16.52 -18.09 1.97
C TRP A 621 16.77 -16.76 1.23
N GLN A 622 17.77 -16.70 0.35
CA GLN A 622 17.98 -15.56 -0.59
C GLN A 622 16.74 -15.29 -1.45
N ARG A 623 16.13 -16.34 -2.02
CA ARG A 623 14.92 -16.24 -2.85
C ARG A 623 13.68 -15.85 -2.03
N SER A 624 13.67 -16.18 -0.74
CA SER A 624 12.55 -15.96 0.18
C SER A 624 12.57 -14.58 0.83
N LEU A 625 13.75 -13.97 0.99
CA LEU A 625 13.92 -12.67 1.65
C LEU A 625 13.13 -11.51 0.99
N PRO A 626 13.07 -11.34 -0.35
CA PRO A 626 12.25 -10.29 -0.96
C PRO A 626 10.76 -10.38 -0.60
N ASP A 627 10.20 -11.60 -0.57
CA ASP A 627 8.80 -11.82 -0.20
C ASP A 627 8.56 -11.54 1.30
N ALA A 628 9.54 -11.83 2.16
CA ALA A 628 9.48 -11.47 3.57
C ALA A 628 9.53 -9.95 3.79
N LEU A 629 10.38 -9.24 3.05
CA LEU A 629 10.46 -7.77 3.11
C LEU A 629 9.15 -7.11 2.64
N GLU A 630 8.50 -7.67 1.62
CA GLU A 630 7.18 -7.23 1.15
C GLU A 630 6.09 -7.48 2.19
N PHE A 631 5.97 -8.72 2.69
CA PHE A 631 4.97 -9.11 3.69
C PHE A 631 5.01 -8.27 4.98
N VAL A 632 6.22 -7.99 5.51
CA VAL A 632 6.34 -7.12 6.70
C VAL A 632 6.05 -5.65 6.36
N SER A 633 6.40 -5.19 5.15
CA SER A 633 6.09 -3.83 4.70
C SER A 633 4.60 -3.54 4.59
N GLU A 634 3.81 -4.52 4.16
CA GLU A 634 2.35 -4.41 4.16
C GLU A 634 1.72 -4.35 5.57
N SER A 635 2.48 -4.78 6.58
CA SER A 635 2.04 -4.81 7.99
C SER A 635 2.37 -3.49 8.71
N PHE A 636 3.37 -2.75 8.23
CA PHE A 636 3.81 -1.48 8.81
C PHE A 636 2.79 -0.36 8.67
N SER A 637 2.80 0.59 9.62
CA SER A 637 1.94 1.76 9.53
C SER A 637 2.43 2.66 8.39
N LYS A 638 1.52 2.96 7.47
CA LYS A 638 1.76 4.00 6.46
C LYS A 638 1.86 5.33 7.19
N GLU A 639 2.88 6.12 6.89
CA GLU A 639 3.22 7.29 7.72
C GLU A 639 2.02 8.23 7.89
N LYS A 640 1.78 8.64 9.14
CA LYS A 640 0.71 9.57 9.55
C LYS A 640 0.88 10.94 8.91
#